data_AF-A0A496R809-F1
#
_entry.id   AF-A0A496R809-F1
#
_cell.length_a   1.000
_cell.length_b   1.000
_cell.length_c   1.000
_cell.angle_alpha   90.00
_cell.angle_beta   90.00
_cell.angle_gamma   90.00
#
_symmetry.space_group_name_H-M   'P 1'
#
loop_
_entity.id
_entity.type
_entity.pdbx_description
1 polymer ?
#
loop_
_entity_poly.entity_id
_entity_poly.type
_entity_poly.pdbx_seq_one_letter_code
_entity_poly.pdbx_strand_id
1 'polypeptide(L)'
;MQQDDAIQLLTPTIEERIRINPLLNIDTFIIPSPYISDPTAQKDAEHSYVWTEEGEILGYILTYVSTDGSEFLIYKLVTSPYGRGRGIGTAFIEYLAEHIPEKSHLYLYVWEKQHDTVEFFRNKGFVPEDSIVYRNMVYHKLNAVREVVLDKVGGEERKTPAADEIGKTRHDARKTLSSLNAMVNALAPENAGRIIEDINRETTTLVNMLNMYRDSMSMAHEVNLQDLILERLVPYIEASRESVDLNIHLSATKPMVLGHWLNISRALVNLASNAIDAMADCNRPGRLSISIKDGDEGFVTLHIEDNGAGIPPELLEQDSEGKPAFIGQSTKADGKGEGFGTAQVWSTFGTNRLEIHSKVGHGTEWIIRFERSAIGLTKAFTSLQRRFYELQGLQEEIEITRETERTEVITAIWRIRKKEIFVFELLELFSRQHNIRDLYRVVLSYFQGRMDEVEFKSQVSHWKGDHQALNAWLSATARSIQRHKKKLSTHVDVNEYQGAFFKSYGQSVDKVIIFTMNPATGRFLATDRKLAEHLDFAPYLGGDRTKLLRGEFVGDVNIDSNPIYLGVWSVDSEEDLAVKLELLREGARAILKFGIHPDKRLALYQSTHIRFERDIDSDASCTFGEFSTLTLEELEKRFVREAEDEMQGFLAALD
;
A
#
# COMPACT_ATOMS: atom_id res chain seq x y z
N MET A 1 32.89 -15.08 -6.59
CA MET A 1 33.00 -15.16 -8.06
C MET A 1 33.47 -13.82 -8.57
N GLN A 2 34.46 -13.79 -9.47
CA GLN A 2 34.81 -12.57 -10.20
C GLN A 2 33.56 -12.13 -11.00
N GLN A 3 33.20 -10.85 -10.97
CA GLN A 3 31.98 -10.32 -11.63
C GLN A 3 32.00 -10.54 -13.16
N ASP A 4 33.17 -10.74 -13.77
CA ASP A 4 33.31 -11.01 -15.21
C ASP A 4 32.65 -12.31 -15.68
N ASP A 5 32.50 -13.31 -14.80
CA ASP A 5 31.81 -14.57 -15.16
C ASP A 5 30.28 -14.42 -15.22
N ALA A 6 29.73 -13.34 -14.65
CA ALA A 6 28.29 -13.11 -14.57
C ALA A 6 27.72 -12.33 -15.77
N ILE A 7 28.56 -11.56 -16.48
CA ILE A 7 28.17 -10.81 -17.68
C ILE A 7 28.44 -11.68 -18.92
N GLN A 8 27.41 -11.91 -19.72
CA GLN A 8 27.48 -12.73 -20.92
C GLN A 8 26.92 -11.98 -22.13
N LEU A 9 27.27 -12.40 -23.34
CA LEU A 9 26.69 -11.82 -24.57
C LEU A 9 25.19 -12.07 -24.64
N LEU A 10 24.47 -11.05 -25.11
CA LEU A 10 23.03 -11.11 -25.31
C LEU A 10 22.71 -11.89 -26.60
N THR A 11 22.60 -13.22 -26.48
CA THR A 11 22.26 -14.08 -27.63
C THR A 11 20.77 -14.00 -27.99
N PRO A 12 20.38 -14.30 -29.25
CA PRO A 12 18.97 -14.33 -29.66
C PRO A 12 18.09 -15.25 -28.78
N THR A 13 18.65 -16.33 -28.25
CA THR A 13 17.95 -17.23 -27.31
C THR A 13 17.70 -16.57 -25.96
N ILE A 14 18.66 -15.78 -25.46
CA ILE A 14 18.54 -15.04 -24.19
C ILE A 14 17.60 -13.85 -24.37
N GLU A 15 17.63 -13.15 -25.50
CA GLU A 15 16.66 -12.09 -25.79
C GLU A 15 15.23 -12.59 -25.78
N GLU A 16 15.00 -13.81 -26.28
CA GLU A 16 13.70 -14.44 -26.19
C GLU A 16 13.30 -14.67 -24.74
N ARG A 17 14.21 -15.25 -23.93
CA ARG A 17 14.00 -15.41 -22.48
C ARG A 17 13.72 -14.08 -21.76
N ILE A 18 14.30 -12.97 -22.21
CA ILE A 18 14.06 -11.64 -21.65
C ILE A 18 12.68 -11.10 -22.04
N ARG A 19 12.28 -11.26 -23.31
CA ARG A 19 10.95 -10.82 -23.78
C ARG A 19 9.82 -11.48 -23.00
N ILE A 20 9.98 -12.75 -22.68
CA ILE A 20 8.96 -13.54 -21.96
C ILE A 20 9.04 -13.40 -20.45
N ASN A 21 10.07 -12.72 -19.91
CA ASN A 21 10.25 -12.53 -18.47
C ASN A 21 9.68 -11.18 -18.03
N PRO A 22 8.55 -11.12 -17.31
CA PRO A 22 7.91 -9.88 -16.86
C PRO A 22 8.76 -9.02 -15.93
N LEU A 23 9.80 -9.59 -15.32
CA LEU A 23 10.71 -8.89 -14.40
C LEU A 23 11.86 -8.19 -15.13
N LEU A 24 12.01 -8.45 -16.43
CA LEU A 24 13.03 -7.88 -17.31
C LEU A 24 12.40 -7.22 -18.54
N ASN A 25 11.20 -7.66 -18.90
CA ASN A 25 10.30 -6.98 -19.80
C ASN A 25 9.57 -5.85 -19.04
N ILE A 26 10.33 -5.03 -18.31
CA ILE A 26 9.90 -3.82 -17.62
C ILE A 26 10.50 -2.64 -18.39
N ASP A 27 9.94 -2.26 -19.54
CA ASP A 27 10.25 -0.95 -20.11
C ASP A 27 9.54 0.07 -19.24
N THR A 28 10.21 0.58 -18.22
CA THR A 28 9.70 1.64 -17.32
C THR A 28 9.70 3.02 -17.99
N PHE A 29 9.83 3.03 -19.31
CA PHE A 29 10.19 4.18 -20.12
C PHE A 29 9.64 3.94 -21.53
N ILE A 30 8.73 4.80 -21.99
CA ILE A 30 8.54 4.97 -23.44
C ILE A 30 9.91 5.44 -23.94
N ILE A 31 10.70 4.64 -24.65
CA ILE A 31 12.01 5.08 -25.14
C ILE A 31 11.84 5.54 -26.59
N PRO A 32 12.37 6.71 -26.96
CA PRO A 32 12.45 7.12 -28.36
C PRO A 32 13.05 6.00 -29.21
N SER A 33 12.46 5.74 -30.38
CA SER A 33 13.00 4.73 -31.31
C SER A 33 14.49 4.98 -31.57
N PRO A 34 15.32 3.92 -31.65
CA PRO A 34 16.77 4.08 -31.83
C PRO A 34 17.11 4.80 -33.14
N TYR A 35 16.18 4.78 -34.09
CA TYR A 35 16.31 5.41 -35.41
C TYR A 35 15.96 6.91 -35.44
N ILE A 36 15.59 7.51 -34.31
CA ILE A 36 15.17 8.93 -34.25
C ILE A 36 16.33 9.89 -34.49
N SER A 37 17.50 9.63 -33.90
CA SER A 37 18.71 10.43 -34.14
C SER A 37 19.52 9.95 -35.34
N ASP A 38 19.60 8.63 -35.53
CA ASP A 38 20.33 8.01 -36.62
C ASP A 38 19.47 6.93 -37.30
N PRO A 39 18.86 7.22 -38.47
CA PRO A 39 18.07 6.25 -39.22
C PRO A 39 18.86 5.01 -39.67
N THR A 40 20.19 5.09 -39.64
CA THR A 40 21.11 4.03 -40.07
C THR A 40 21.65 3.19 -38.91
N ALA A 41 21.31 3.54 -37.66
CA ALA A 41 21.76 2.83 -36.48
C ALA A 41 21.43 1.33 -36.57
N GLN A 42 22.40 0.48 -36.27
CA GLN A 42 22.22 -0.97 -36.29
C GLN A 42 22.29 -1.51 -34.88
N LYS A 43 21.48 -2.53 -34.61
CA LYS A 43 21.54 -3.24 -33.33
C LYS A 43 22.90 -3.90 -33.19
N ASP A 44 23.56 -3.66 -32.07
CA ASP A 44 24.90 -4.15 -31.82
C ASP A 44 24.87 -5.39 -30.93
N ALA A 45 25.00 -6.55 -31.56
CA ALA A 45 25.01 -7.83 -30.84
C ALA A 45 26.34 -8.10 -30.11
N GLU A 46 27.44 -7.44 -30.50
CA GLU A 46 28.76 -7.62 -29.89
C GLU A 46 28.87 -6.83 -28.58
N HIS A 47 28.12 -5.72 -28.48
CA HIS A 47 28.12 -4.83 -27.32
C HIS A 47 26.79 -4.83 -26.55
N SER A 48 25.99 -5.88 -26.71
CA SER A 48 24.78 -6.13 -25.91
C SER A 48 25.01 -7.30 -24.97
N TYR A 49 24.66 -7.13 -23.68
CA TYR A 49 25.03 -8.07 -22.63
C TYR A 49 23.86 -8.41 -21.71
N VAL A 50 23.98 -9.54 -21.01
CA VAL A 50 23.07 -10.04 -20.00
C VAL A 50 23.83 -10.35 -18.72
N TRP A 51 23.21 -10.14 -17.57
CA TRP A 51 23.74 -10.57 -16.28
C TRP A 51 22.98 -11.80 -15.83
N THR A 52 23.67 -12.91 -15.66
CA THR A 52 23.08 -14.17 -15.18
C THR A 52 23.76 -14.66 -13.92
N GLU A 53 22.96 -15.06 -12.94
CA GLU A 53 23.43 -15.62 -11.67
C GLU A 53 22.50 -16.77 -11.29
N GLU A 54 23.04 -17.94 -10.97
CA GLU A 54 22.27 -19.16 -10.62
C GLU A 54 21.16 -19.52 -11.64
N GLY A 55 21.41 -19.24 -12.94
CA GLY A 55 20.45 -19.51 -14.03
C GLY A 55 19.34 -18.46 -14.22
N GLU A 56 19.23 -17.47 -13.32
CA GLU A 56 18.33 -16.33 -13.44
C GLU A 56 19.01 -15.16 -14.17
N ILE A 57 18.24 -14.47 -15.01
CA ILE A 57 18.67 -13.23 -15.63
C ILE A 57 18.35 -12.08 -14.66
N LEU A 58 19.37 -11.39 -14.17
CA LEU A 58 19.24 -10.28 -13.23
C LEU A 58 19.28 -8.90 -13.89
N GLY A 59 19.61 -8.83 -15.18
CA GLY A 59 19.56 -7.61 -15.96
C GLY A 59 20.10 -7.81 -17.37
N TYR A 60 19.90 -6.82 -18.23
CA TYR A 60 20.50 -6.77 -19.56
C TYR A 60 20.72 -5.33 -20.01
N ILE A 61 21.67 -5.18 -20.94
CA ILE A 61 21.93 -3.95 -21.68
C ILE A 61 21.82 -4.25 -23.17
N LEU A 62 21.09 -3.40 -23.89
CA LEU A 62 20.87 -3.51 -25.33
C LEU A 62 21.37 -2.24 -26.00
N THR A 63 22.29 -2.39 -26.95
CA THR A 63 22.98 -1.28 -27.60
C THR A 63 22.74 -1.24 -29.11
N TYR A 64 22.84 -0.04 -29.67
CA TYR A 64 22.86 0.21 -31.11
C TYR A 64 24.10 1.01 -31.45
N VAL A 65 24.65 0.79 -32.63
CA VAL A 65 25.85 1.47 -33.12
C VAL A 65 25.54 2.20 -34.42
N SER A 66 26.12 3.38 -34.56
CA SER A 66 26.11 4.16 -35.81
C SER A 66 26.90 3.45 -36.91
N THR A 67 26.59 3.77 -38.18
CA THR A 67 27.22 3.12 -39.34
C THR A 67 28.75 3.29 -39.40
N ASP A 68 29.28 4.38 -38.83
CA ASP A 68 30.72 4.66 -38.79
C ASP A 68 31.42 4.08 -37.53
N GLY A 69 30.67 3.42 -36.65
CA GLY A 69 31.20 2.79 -35.44
C GLY A 69 31.64 3.78 -34.34
N SER A 70 31.30 5.06 -34.47
CA SER A 70 31.78 6.11 -33.57
C SER A 70 30.85 6.39 -32.38
N GLU A 71 29.54 6.25 -32.59
CA GLU A 71 28.50 6.48 -31.59
C GLU A 71 27.76 5.19 -31.20
N PHE A 72 27.60 4.98 -29.89
CA PHE A 72 26.91 3.86 -29.27
C PHE A 72 25.71 4.35 -28.46
N LEU A 73 24.50 3.97 -28.88
CA LEU A 73 23.27 4.20 -28.16
C LEU A 73 23.03 3.08 -27.14
N ILE A 74 22.96 3.42 -25.86
CA ILE A 74 22.40 2.53 -24.83
C ILE A 74 20.88 2.59 -24.96
N TYR A 75 20.31 1.67 -25.73
CA TYR A 75 18.88 1.67 -26.04
C TYR A 75 18.05 1.12 -24.88
N LYS A 76 18.51 0.06 -24.20
CA LYS A 76 17.90 -0.40 -22.95
C LYS A 76 18.96 -0.74 -21.93
N LEU A 77 18.71 -0.36 -20.68
CA LEU A 77 19.45 -0.84 -19.51
C LEU A 77 18.43 -1.23 -18.46
N VAL A 78 18.23 -2.53 -18.27
CA VAL A 78 17.22 -3.05 -17.36
C VAL A 78 17.89 -3.91 -16.30
N THR A 79 17.63 -3.57 -15.05
CA THR A 79 18.00 -4.42 -13.90
C THR A 79 16.73 -4.98 -13.28
N SER A 80 16.69 -6.30 -13.14
CA SER A 80 15.66 -7.00 -12.40
C SER A 80 15.57 -6.44 -10.98
N PRO A 81 14.37 -6.34 -10.40
CA PRO A 81 14.19 -6.02 -8.98
C PRO A 81 15.09 -6.86 -8.04
N TYR A 82 15.40 -8.13 -8.37
CA TYR A 82 16.27 -9.01 -7.55
C TYR A 82 17.77 -8.67 -7.65
N GLY A 83 18.17 -7.94 -8.70
CA GLY A 83 19.53 -7.47 -8.92
C GLY A 83 19.79 -6.04 -8.44
N ARG A 84 18.76 -5.34 -7.92
CA ARG A 84 18.87 -3.94 -7.51
C ARG A 84 19.80 -3.78 -6.30
N GLY A 85 20.63 -2.74 -6.33
CA GLY A 85 21.64 -2.50 -5.31
C GLY A 85 22.93 -3.30 -5.47
N ARG A 86 22.98 -4.33 -6.32
CA ARG A 86 24.21 -5.10 -6.61
C ARG A 86 25.17 -4.39 -7.58
N GLY A 87 24.87 -3.15 -7.97
CA GLY A 87 25.70 -2.38 -8.91
C GLY A 87 25.64 -2.84 -10.36
N ILE A 88 24.69 -3.71 -10.73
CA ILE A 88 24.58 -4.31 -12.09
C ILE A 88 24.55 -3.25 -13.19
N GLY A 89 23.77 -2.17 -13.02
CA GLY A 89 23.70 -1.10 -14.03
C GLY A 89 25.03 -0.37 -14.21
N THR A 90 25.76 -0.11 -13.13
CA THR A 90 27.12 0.45 -13.18
C THR A 90 28.09 -0.50 -13.88
N ALA A 91 28.03 -1.78 -13.52
CA ALA A 91 28.91 -2.80 -14.09
C ALA A 91 28.67 -2.98 -15.60
N PHE A 92 27.42 -2.91 -16.09
CA PHE A 92 27.15 -2.93 -17.53
C PHE A 92 27.74 -1.72 -18.27
N ILE A 93 27.66 -0.52 -17.68
CA ILE A 93 28.21 0.69 -18.29
C ILE A 93 29.74 0.63 -18.34
N GLU A 94 30.36 0.17 -17.25
CA GLU A 94 31.81 -0.05 -17.16
C GLU A 94 32.26 -1.06 -18.22
N TYR A 95 31.64 -2.24 -18.22
CA TYR A 95 31.96 -3.33 -19.13
C TYR A 95 31.78 -2.91 -20.59
N LEU A 96 30.69 -2.20 -20.92
CA LEU A 96 30.49 -1.65 -22.26
C LEU A 96 31.61 -0.66 -22.63
N ALA A 97 31.94 0.28 -21.74
CA ALA A 97 32.98 1.27 -21.99
C ALA A 97 34.38 0.64 -22.14
N GLU A 98 34.65 -0.50 -21.50
CA GLU A 98 35.91 -1.23 -21.67
C GLU A 98 36.02 -1.91 -23.04
N HIS A 99 34.90 -2.35 -23.63
CA HIS A 99 34.89 -3.19 -24.83
C HIS A 99 34.62 -2.45 -26.16
N ILE A 100 34.19 -1.19 -26.13
CA ILE A 100 34.02 -0.35 -27.35
C ILE A 100 35.33 0.30 -27.82
N PRO A 101 35.45 0.79 -29.09
CA PRO A 101 36.68 1.41 -29.62
C PRO A 101 37.17 2.68 -28.90
N GLU A 102 38.43 3.04 -29.08
CA GLU A 102 38.99 4.29 -28.54
C GLU A 102 38.35 5.51 -29.22
N LYS A 103 38.01 6.56 -28.44
CA LYS A 103 37.31 7.79 -28.87
C LYS A 103 35.83 7.64 -29.25
N SER A 104 35.19 6.51 -28.93
CA SER A 104 33.74 6.36 -29.10
C SER A 104 32.92 7.19 -28.11
N HIS A 105 31.72 7.58 -28.53
CA HIS A 105 30.73 8.30 -27.74
C HIS A 105 29.58 7.36 -27.33
N LEU A 106 29.15 7.46 -26.07
CA LEU A 106 28.00 6.76 -25.52
C LEU A 106 26.87 7.75 -25.32
N TYR A 107 25.66 7.42 -25.79
CA TYR A 107 24.49 8.25 -25.52
C TYR A 107 23.24 7.43 -25.19
N LEU A 108 22.27 8.10 -24.58
CA LEU A 108 20.96 7.53 -24.26
C LEU A 108 19.88 8.60 -24.14
N TYR A 109 18.62 8.16 -24.22
CA TYR A 109 17.47 9.00 -23.98
C TYR A 109 16.83 8.68 -22.63
N VAL A 110 16.67 9.70 -21.79
CA VAL A 110 16.01 9.59 -20.49
C VAL A 110 14.86 10.57 -20.42
N TRP A 111 13.69 10.11 -19.98
CA TRP A 111 12.53 10.99 -19.84
C TRP A 111 12.77 12.05 -18.76
N GLU A 112 12.41 13.31 -19.02
CA GLU A 112 12.69 14.45 -18.13
C GLU A 112 12.12 14.28 -16.71
N LYS A 113 11.04 13.50 -16.57
CA LYS A 113 10.37 13.28 -15.28
C LYS A 113 11.09 12.26 -14.39
N GLN A 114 12.16 11.61 -14.86
CA GLN A 114 12.92 10.61 -14.10
C GLN A 114 14.26 11.18 -13.62
N HIS A 115 14.15 12.12 -12.68
CA HIS A 115 15.28 12.88 -12.16
C HIS A 115 16.42 12.01 -11.66
N ASP A 116 16.16 10.96 -10.87
CA ASP A 116 17.23 10.09 -10.35
C ASP A 116 17.92 9.27 -11.45
N THR A 117 17.22 8.94 -12.53
CA THR A 117 17.84 8.24 -13.66
C THR A 117 18.78 9.19 -14.37
N VAL A 118 18.37 10.44 -14.59
CA VAL A 118 19.25 11.49 -15.12
C VAL A 118 20.47 11.69 -14.21
N GLU A 119 20.26 11.81 -12.90
CA GLU A 119 21.34 11.99 -11.92
C GLU A 119 22.30 10.79 -11.86
N PHE A 120 21.77 9.55 -11.92
CA PHE A 120 22.57 8.34 -12.02
C PHE A 120 23.54 8.39 -13.19
N PHE A 121 23.07 8.67 -14.40
CA PHE A 121 23.94 8.77 -15.58
C PHE A 121 24.89 9.97 -15.51
N ARG A 122 24.46 11.10 -14.93
CA ARG A 122 25.37 12.25 -14.71
C ARG A 122 26.54 11.92 -13.79
N ASN A 123 26.30 11.14 -12.75
CA ASN A 123 27.37 10.66 -11.87
C ASN A 123 28.36 9.72 -12.60
N LYS A 124 27.93 9.09 -13.70
CA LYS A 124 28.76 8.23 -14.57
C LYS A 124 29.43 8.98 -15.74
N GLY A 125 29.41 10.31 -15.72
CA GLY A 125 30.09 11.12 -16.73
C GLY A 125 29.23 11.52 -17.94
N PHE A 126 27.94 11.20 -17.94
CA PHE A 126 27.03 11.65 -18.99
C PHE A 126 26.57 13.08 -18.76
N VAL A 127 26.48 13.86 -19.84
CA VAL A 127 26.07 15.26 -19.82
C VAL A 127 24.84 15.43 -20.73
N PRO A 128 23.80 16.15 -20.30
CA PRO A 128 22.67 16.47 -21.18
C PRO A 128 23.13 17.36 -22.34
N GLU A 129 22.84 16.92 -23.56
CA GLU A 129 23.19 17.59 -24.81
C GLU A 129 21.96 18.31 -25.38
N ASP A 130 20.89 17.57 -25.67
CA ASP A 130 19.66 18.06 -26.30
C ASP A 130 18.41 17.44 -25.66
N SER A 131 17.22 17.90 -26.07
CA SER A 131 15.95 17.27 -25.71
C SER A 131 15.08 17.00 -26.94
N ILE A 132 14.35 15.88 -26.93
CA ILE A 132 13.39 15.52 -27.97
C ILE A 132 11.98 15.31 -27.40
N VAL A 133 10.96 15.64 -28.19
CA VAL A 133 9.57 15.33 -27.85
C VAL A 133 9.16 14.07 -28.60
N TYR A 134 8.76 13.03 -27.87
CA TYR A 134 8.28 11.78 -28.43
C TYR A 134 7.00 11.38 -27.71
N ARG A 135 5.90 11.21 -28.47
CA ARG A 135 4.55 10.87 -27.95
C ARG A 135 4.07 11.79 -26.80
N ASN A 136 4.22 13.11 -26.97
CA ASN A 136 3.87 14.13 -25.96
C ASN A 136 4.68 14.05 -24.66
N MET A 137 5.83 13.37 -24.67
CA MET A 137 6.77 13.30 -23.55
C MET A 137 8.13 13.87 -23.97
N VAL A 138 8.83 14.54 -23.05
CA VAL A 138 10.12 15.20 -23.30
C VAL A 138 11.27 14.33 -22.79
N TYR A 139 12.24 14.00 -23.64
CA TYR A 139 13.41 13.18 -23.30
C TYR A 139 14.68 13.99 -23.41
N HIS A 140 15.56 13.89 -22.42
CA HIS A 140 16.93 14.37 -22.51
C HIS A 140 17.82 13.35 -23.21
N LYS A 141 18.58 13.80 -24.23
CA LYS A 141 19.71 13.08 -24.79
C LYS A 141 20.92 13.31 -23.88
N LEU A 142 21.37 12.26 -23.20
CA LEU A 142 22.56 12.28 -22.37
C LEU A 142 23.73 11.68 -23.16
N ASN A 143 24.89 12.33 -23.18
CA ASN A 143 26.07 11.93 -23.95
C ASN A 143 27.33 11.87 -23.05
N ALA A 144 28.19 10.88 -23.24
CA ALA A 144 29.47 10.74 -22.58
C ALA A 144 30.56 10.26 -23.55
N VAL A 145 31.77 10.76 -23.38
CA VAL A 145 32.96 10.20 -24.04
C VAL A 145 33.41 8.97 -23.24
N ARG A 146 33.77 7.88 -23.92
CA ARG A 146 34.27 6.63 -23.31
C ARG A 146 35.27 6.87 -22.16
N GLU A 147 36.29 7.69 -22.39
CA GLU A 147 37.36 7.98 -21.41
C GLU A 147 36.82 8.58 -20.11
N VAL A 148 35.81 9.47 -20.21
CA VAL A 148 35.19 10.11 -19.04
C VAL A 148 34.37 9.10 -18.25
N VAL A 149 33.70 8.16 -18.92
CA VAL A 149 32.95 7.08 -18.26
C VAL A 149 33.90 6.18 -17.46
N LEU A 150 35.02 5.76 -18.06
CA LEU A 150 36.02 4.91 -17.40
C LEU A 150 36.68 5.61 -16.20
N ASP A 151 37.02 6.89 -16.32
CA ASP A 151 37.60 7.68 -15.23
C ASP A 151 36.62 7.86 -14.05
N LYS A 152 35.35 8.13 -14.35
CA LYS A 152 34.30 8.33 -13.33
C LYS A 152 33.87 7.04 -12.65
N VAL A 153 33.80 5.93 -13.38
CA VAL A 153 33.40 4.64 -12.81
C VAL A 153 34.55 4.02 -12.01
N GLY A 154 35.79 4.10 -12.50
CA GLY A 154 36.97 3.55 -11.84
C GLY A 154 37.36 4.24 -10.52
N GLY A 155 36.88 5.48 -10.27
CA GLY A 155 37.14 6.25 -9.07
C GLY A 155 36.14 6.07 -7.91
N GLU A 156 35.03 5.37 -8.10
CA GLU A 156 34.06 5.11 -7.02
C GLU A 156 34.46 3.88 -6.19
N GLU A 157 34.73 4.07 -4.90
CA GLU A 157 34.78 2.94 -3.95
C GLU A 157 33.45 2.17 -4.03
N ARG A 158 33.56 0.87 -4.34
CA ARG A 158 32.45 -0.08 -4.43
C ARG A 158 31.74 -0.18 -3.06
N LYS A 159 30.77 0.70 -2.82
CA LYS A 159 29.95 0.67 -1.60
C LYS A 159 29.12 -0.62 -1.60
N THR A 160 29.42 -1.52 -0.67
CA THR A 160 28.51 -2.58 -0.26
C THR A 160 27.20 -1.94 0.21
N PRO A 161 26.02 -2.36 -0.29
CA PRO A 161 24.76 -1.78 0.15
C PRO A 161 24.53 -2.14 1.62
N ALA A 162 24.54 -1.14 2.49
CA ALA A 162 24.00 -1.27 3.83
C ALA A 162 22.48 -1.43 3.78
N ALA A 163 21.97 -2.20 4.74
CA ALA A 163 20.60 -2.68 4.90
C ALA A 163 19.54 -1.57 5.04
N ASP A 164 19.08 -1.02 3.91
CA ASP A 164 17.84 -0.22 3.86
C ASP A 164 17.04 -0.47 2.56
N GLU A 165 16.74 -1.75 2.29
CA GLU A 165 15.87 -2.18 1.19
C GLU A 165 14.46 -1.56 1.27
N ILE A 166 14.03 -1.20 2.48
CA ILE A 166 12.71 -0.64 2.76
C ILE A 166 12.56 0.79 2.24
N GLY A 167 13.57 1.64 2.46
CA GLY A 167 13.61 3.00 1.92
C GLY A 167 13.62 3.01 0.40
N LYS A 168 14.42 2.14 -0.21
CA LYS A 168 14.57 2.03 -1.68
C LYS A 168 13.30 1.53 -2.37
N THR A 169 12.67 0.49 -1.86
CA THR A 169 11.45 -0.05 -2.50
C THR A 169 10.27 0.93 -2.43
N ARG A 170 10.16 1.68 -1.32
CA ARG A 170 9.15 2.74 -1.17
C ARG A 170 9.40 3.92 -2.12
N HIS A 171 10.66 4.28 -2.29
CA HIS A 171 11.08 5.28 -3.27
C HIS A 171 10.72 4.84 -4.69
N ASP A 172 11.01 3.60 -5.05
CA ASP A 172 10.72 3.05 -6.37
C ASP A 172 9.22 2.95 -6.65
N ALA A 173 8.40 2.54 -5.66
CA ALA A 173 6.95 2.53 -5.81
C ALA A 173 6.37 3.94 -6.04
N ARG A 174 6.88 4.97 -5.34
CA ARG A 174 6.51 6.38 -5.59
C ARG A 174 6.92 6.85 -6.98
N LYS A 175 8.08 6.40 -7.47
CA LYS A 175 8.57 6.71 -8.81
C LYS A 175 7.67 6.12 -9.89
N THR A 176 7.29 4.84 -9.78
CA THR A 176 6.33 4.21 -10.70
C THR A 176 4.96 4.90 -10.66
N LEU A 177 4.44 5.27 -9.48
CA LEU A 177 3.20 6.03 -9.38
C LEU A 177 3.29 7.42 -10.04
N SER A 178 4.42 8.10 -9.90
CA SER A 178 4.65 9.40 -10.56
C SER A 178 4.73 9.23 -12.09
N SER A 179 5.36 8.15 -12.56
CA SER A 179 5.41 7.77 -13.99
C SER A 179 4.01 7.52 -14.55
N LEU A 180 3.21 6.69 -13.86
CA LEU A 180 1.82 6.39 -14.22
C LEU A 180 0.96 7.65 -14.33
N ASN A 181 1.02 8.54 -13.33
CA ASN A 181 0.28 9.81 -13.37
C ASN A 181 0.68 10.68 -14.57
N ALA A 182 1.97 10.74 -14.90
CA ALA A 182 2.44 11.53 -16.02
C ALA A 182 2.11 10.88 -17.38
N MET A 183 2.08 9.55 -17.49
CA MET A 183 1.56 8.85 -18.68
C MET A 183 0.07 9.09 -18.88
N VAL A 184 -0.73 9.06 -17.80
CA VAL A 184 -2.16 9.40 -17.85
C VAL A 184 -2.37 10.82 -18.36
N ASN A 185 -1.55 11.77 -17.93
CA ASN A 185 -1.62 13.16 -18.42
C ASN A 185 -1.16 13.32 -19.88
N ALA A 186 -0.37 12.38 -20.41
CA ALA A 186 0.11 12.39 -21.79
C ALA A 186 -0.82 11.64 -22.77
N LEU A 187 -1.93 11.06 -22.27
CA LEU A 187 -2.96 10.40 -23.08
C LEU A 187 -3.55 11.37 -24.10
N ALA A 188 -3.44 11.01 -25.37
CA ALA A 188 -4.05 11.68 -26.51
C ALA A 188 -4.69 10.63 -27.44
N PRO A 189 -5.70 10.99 -28.24
CA PRO A 189 -6.36 10.06 -29.16
C PRO A 189 -5.38 9.30 -30.08
N GLU A 190 -4.32 9.97 -30.54
CA GLU A 190 -3.31 9.41 -31.43
C GLU A 190 -2.33 8.42 -30.78
N ASN A 191 -2.18 8.41 -29.44
CA ASN A 191 -1.22 7.55 -28.73
C ASN A 191 -1.88 6.63 -27.68
N ALA A 192 -3.21 6.71 -27.51
CA ALA A 192 -3.96 6.06 -26.44
C ALA A 192 -3.71 4.55 -26.31
N GLY A 193 -3.77 3.80 -27.42
CA GLY A 193 -3.60 2.34 -27.38
C GLY A 193 -2.26 1.92 -26.77
N ARG A 194 -1.16 2.57 -27.18
CA ARG A 194 0.18 2.24 -26.66
C ARG A 194 0.37 2.72 -25.22
N ILE A 195 -0.12 3.91 -24.87
CA ILE A 195 -0.03 4.41 -23.48
C ILE A 195 -0.84 3.51 -22.52
N ILE A 196 -1.99 2.97 -22.95
CA ILE A 196 -2.76 2.03 -22.13
C ILE A 196 -2.01 0.72 -21.91
N GLU A 197 -1.38 0.17 -22.95
CA GLU A 197 -0.51 -1.02 -22.81
C GLU A 197 0.66 -0.74 -21.84
N ASP A 198 1.28 0.44 -21.94
CA ASP A 198 2.38 0.86 -21.07
C ASP A 198 1.92 1.05 -19.61
N ILE A 199 0.75 1.66 -19.38
CA ILE A 199 0.12 1.79 -18.05
C ILE A 199 -0.14 0.43 -17.44
N ASN A 200 -0.67 -0.52 -18.21
CA ASN A 200 -0.94 -1.88 -17.73
C ASN A 200 0.37 -2.56 -17.30
N ARG A 201 1.42 -2.47 -18.12
CA ARG A 201 2.74 -3.04 -17.82
C ARG A 201 3.38 -2.44 -16.57
N GLU A 202 3.29 -1.12 -16.40
CA GLU A 202 3.80 -0.40 -15.23
C GLU A 202 3.01 -0.73 -13.96
N THR A 203 1.70 -0.93 -14.09
CA THR A 203 0.84 -1.39 -13.00
C THR A 203 1.22 -2.79 -12.54
N THR A 204 1.40 -3.74 -13.47
CA THR A 204 1.89 -5.09 -13.15
C THR A 204 3.26 -5.04 -12.48
N THR A 205 4.16 -4.18 -12.95
CA THR A 205 5.49 -4.00 -12.37
C THR A 205 5.41 -3.47 -10.93
N LEU A 206 4.57 -2.46 -10.67
CA LEU A 206 4.33 -1.93 -9.34
C LEU A 206 3.78 -2.99 -8.39
N VAL A 207 2.81 -3.78 -8.84
CA VAL A 207 2.24 -4.90 -8.07
C VAL A 207 3.32 -5.92 -7.71
N ASN A 208 4.17 -6.29 -8.69
CA ASN A 208 5.28 -7.22 -8.47
C ASN A 208 6.30 -6.66 -7.46
N MET A 209 6.69 -5.38 -7.57
CA MET A 209 7.58 -4.71 -6.61
C MET A 209 6.98 -4.68 -5.20
N LEU A 210 5.68 -4.40 -5.08
CA LEU A 210 4.97 -4.37 -3.79
C LEU A 210 4.84 -5.77 -3.17
N ASN A 211 4.67 -6.81 -3.98
CA ASN A 211 4.67 -8.20 -3.52
C ASN A 211 6.07 -8.62 -3.04
N MET A 212 7.13 -8.28 -3.79
CA MET A 212 8.51 -8.49 -3.35
C MET A 212 8.84 -7.76 -2.05
N TYR A 213 8.35 -6.52 -1.88
CA TYR A 213 8.48 -5.77 -0.63
C TYR A 213 7.81 -6.50 0.56
N ARG A 214 6.65 -7.10 0.32
CA ARG A 214 5.98 -7.89 1.37
C ARG A 214 6.79 -9.14 1.72
N ASP A 215 7.37 -9.79 0.71
CA ASP A 215 8.24 -10.95 0.90
C ASP A 215 9.55 -10.59 1.62
N SER A 216 10.18 -9.44 1.32
CA SER A 216 11.44 -8.99 1.96
C SER A 216 11.27 -8.61 3.44
N MET A 217 10.05 -8.27 3.85
CA MET A 217 9.69 -8.11 5.26
C MET A 217 9.56 -9.46 6.00
N SER A 218 9.89 -10.59 5.34
CA SER A 218 9.83 -11.97 5.86
C SER A 218 8.44 -12.39 6.34
N MET A 219 7.38 -11.82 5.75
CA MET A 219 6.00 -12.17 6.08
C MET A 219 5.35 -12.90 4.90
N ALA A 220 4.89 -14.14 5.11
CA ALA A 220 3.96 -14.77 4.17
C ALA A 220 2.71 -13.88 4.04
N HIS A 221 2.27 -13.64 2.81
CA HIS A 221 1.15 -12.75 2.53
C HIS A 221 0.16 -13.40 1.57
N GLU A 222 -0.95 -12.70 1.31
CA GLU A 222 -1.92 -13.17 0.34
C GLU A 222 -1.38 -13.14 -1.07
N VAL A 223 -1.54 -14.27 -1.76
CA VAL A 223 -1.28 -14.43 -3.18
C VAL A 223 -2.57 -14.87 -3.84
N ASN A 224 -2.99 -14.14 -4.87
CA ASN A 224 -4.07 -14.59 -5.74
C ASN A 224 -3.48 -15.55 -6.78
N LEU A 225 -3.81 -16.84 -6.70
CA LEU A 225 -3.30 -17.83 -7.64
C LEU A 225 -3.82 -17.60 -9.06
N GLN A 226 -5.05 -17.11 -9.21
CA GLN A 226 -5.62 -16.83 -10.52
C GLN A 226 -4.86 -15.70 -11.22
N ASP A 227 -4.63 -14.58 -10.53
CA ASP A 227 -3.86 -13.45 -11.08
C ASP A 227 -2.44 -13.90 -11.39
N LEU A 228 -1.81 -14.68 -10.50
CA LEU A 228 -0.47 -15.20 -10.73
C LEU A 228 -0.38 -16.07 -11.99
N ILE A 229 -1.37 -16.93 -12.25
CA ILE A 229 -1.42 -17.75 -13.47
C ILE A 229 -1.61 -16.85 -14.70
N LEU A 230 -2.61 -15.96 -14.69
CA LEU A 230 -2.95 -15.12 -15.83
C LEU A 230 -1.87 -14.09 -16.17
N GLU A 231 -1.20 -13.52 -15.17
CA GLU A 231 -0.22 -12.45 -15.35
C GLU A 231 1.22 -12.96 -15.52
N ARG A 232 1.52 -14.20 -15.10
CA ARG A 232 2.90 -14.73 -15.14
C ARG A 232 3.02 -15.99 -15.97
N LEU A 233 2.09 -16.93 -15.81
CA LEU A 233 2.23 -18.27 -16.38
C LEU A 233 1.71 -18.31 -17.82
N VAL A 234 0.54 -17.72 -18.08
CA VAL A 234 -0.03 -17.63 -19.44
C VAL A 234 0.90 -16.89 -20.39
N PRO A 235 1.41 -15.68 -20.07
CA PRO A 235 2.33 -14.97 -20.97
C PRO A 235 3.64 -15.73 -21.20
N TYR A 236 4.12 -16.47 -20.19
CA TYR A 236 5.30 -17.30 -20.31
C TYR A 236 5.09 -18.47 -21.30
N ILE A 237 3.93 -19.14 -21.22
CA ILE A 237 3.58 -20.27 -22.10
C ILE A 237 3.30 -19.78 -23.52
N GLU A 238 2.50 -18.73 -23.69
CA GLU A 238 2.16 -18.15 -25.00
C GLU A 238 3.38 -17.68 -25.78
N ALA A 239 4.42 -17.27 -25.06
CA ALA A 239 5.65 -16.80 -25.67
C ALA A 239 6.71 -17.91 -25.85
N SER A 240 6.37 -19.17 -25.53
CA SER A 240 7.18 -20.33 -25.89
C SER A 240 7.20 -20.54 -27.41
N ARG A 241 8.30 -21.10 -27.93
CA ARG A 241 8.42 -21.50 -29.34
C ARG A 241 7.61 -22.76 -29.67
N GLU A 242 7.34 -23.57 -28.65
CA GLU A 242 6.60 -24.82 -28.80
C GLU A 242 5.10 -24.53 -28.84
N SER A 243 4.39 -25.11 -29.81
CA SER A 243 2.95 -24.96 -29.93
C SER A 243 2.25 -25.81 -28.86
N VAL A 244 1.79 -25.15 -27.79
CA VAL A 244 1.08 -25.78 -26.68
C VAL A 244 -0.40 -25.40 -26.69
N ASP A 245 -1.28 -26.39 -26.69
CA ASP A 245 -2.71 -26.24 -26.44
C ASP A 245 -2.95 -26.03 -24.93
N LEU A 246 -3.12 -24.77 -24.53
CA LEU A 246 -3.29 -24.37 -23.14
C LEU A 246 -4.77 -24.38 -22.72
N ASN A 247 -5.12 -25.27 -21.79
CA ASN A 247 -6.46 -25.38 -21.23
C ASN A 247 -6.46 -24.87 -19.78
N ILE A 248 -7.26 -23.83 -19.48
CA ILE A 248 -7.32 -23.23 -18.14
C ILE A 248 -8.70 -23.40 -17.54
N HIS A 249 -8.76 -24.00 -16.35
CA HIS A 249 -10.00 -24.23 -15.59
C HIS A 249 -9.91 -23.64 -14.18
N LEU A 250 -10.40 -22.40 -14.02
CA LEU A 250 -10.37 -21.68 -12.74
C LEU A 250 -11.74 -21.76 -12.06
N SER A 251 -11.98 -22.84 -11.30
CA SER A 251 -13.29 -23.11 -10.68
C SER A 251 -13.35 -22.82 -9.18
N ALA A 252 -12.23 -22.46 -8.54
CA ALA A 252 -12.20 -22.17 -7.12
C ALA A 252 -12.96 -20.88 -6.77
N THR A 253 -13.82 -20.95 -5.76
CA THR A 253 -14.67 -19.83 -5.33
C THR A 253 -13.85 -18.65 -4.79
N LYS A 254 -12.66 -18.93 -4.24
CA LYS A 254 -11.70 -17.92 -3.76
C LYS A 254 -10.26 -18.44 -3.84
N PRO A 255 -9.49 -18.10 -4.90
CA PRO A 255 -8.13 -18.59 -5.13
C PRO A 255 -7.04 -17.80 -4.35
N MET A 256 -7.38 -17.29 -3.17
CA MET A 256 -6.45 -16.54 -2.32
C MET A 256 -5.73 -17.50 -1.37
N VAL A 257 -4.39 -17.48 -1.38
CA VAL A 257 -3.56 -18.39 -0.59
C VAL A 257 -2.51 -17.64 0.21
N LEU A 258 -2.04 -18.22 1.31
CA LEU A 258 -0.91 -17.67 2.07
C LEU A 258 0.42 -18.21 1.51
N GLY A 259 1.35 -17.31 1.24
CA GLY A 259 2.70 -17.69 0.87
C GLY A 259 3.56 -16.50 0.45
N HIS A 260 4.75 -16.82 -0.05
CA HIS A 260 5.64 -15.84 -0.64
C HIS A 260 5.36 -15.75 -2.13
N TRP A 261 4.87 -14.61 -2.59
CA TRP A 261 4.51 -14.42 -3.99
C TRP A 261 5.67 -14.77 -4.91
N LEU A 262 6.88 -14.35 -4.54
CA LEU A 262 8.09 -14.61 -5.30
C LEU A 262 8.38 -16.10 -5.44
N ASN A 263 8.38 -16.83 -4.33
CA ASN A 263 8.74 -18.25 -4.33
C ASN A 263 7.70 -19.06 -5.12
N ILE A 264 6.42 -18.77 -4.90
CA ILE A 264 5.33 -19.42 -5.65
C ILE A 264 5.47 -19.09 -7.14
N SER A 265 5.64 -17.82 -7.50
CA SER A 265 5.80 -17.39 -8.90
C SER A 265 6.94 -18.12 -9.60
N ARG A 266 8.12 -18.19 -8.96
CA ARG A 266 9.31 -18.89 -9.49
C ARG A 266 9.03 -20.38 -9.68
N ALA A 267 8.44 -21.02 -8.69
CA ALA A 267 8.12 -22.43 -8.75
C ALA A 267 7.14 -22.75 -9.90
N LEU A 268 6.10 -21.93 -10.10
CA LEU A 268 5.14 -22.13 -11.19
C LEU A 268 5.81 -21.98 -12.57
N VAL A 269 6.66 -20.98 -12.77
CA VAL A 269 7.39 -20.81 -14.05
C VAL A 269 8.29 -22.01 -14.32
N ASN A 270 8.98 -22.53 -13.31
CA ASN A 270 9.80 -23.74 -13.44
C ASN A 270 8.96 -24.97 -13.84
N LEU A 271 7.76 -25.12 -13.28
CA LEU A 271 6.84 -26.19 -13.66
C LEU A 271 6.38 -26.07 -15.11
N ALA A 272 5.98 -24.87 -15.55
CA ALA A 272 5.59 -24.64 -16.94
C ALA A 272 6.75 -24.89 -17.91
N SER A 273 7.98 -24.46 -17.56
CA SER A 273 9.17 -24.73 -18.37
C SER A 273 9.41 -26.24 -18.51
N ASN A 274 9.35 -26.99 -17.42
CA ASN A 274 9.55 -28.44 -17.43
C ASN A 274 8.48 -29.15 -18.25
N ALA A 275 7.22 -28.72 -18.15
CA ALA A 275 6.12 -29.24 -18.96
C ALA A 275 6.35 -29.01 -20.46
N ILE A 276 6.72 -27.79 -20.86
CA ILE A 276 7.02 -27.42 -22.25
C ILE A 276 8.15 -28.29 -22.79
N ASP A 277 9.25 -28.42 -22.06
CA ASP A 277 10.39 -29.25 -22.45
C ASP A 277 9.98 -30.73 -22.63
N ALA A 278 9.21 -31.27 -21.68
CA ALA A 278 8.75 -32.66 -21.74
C ALA A 278 7.79 -32.94 -22.92
N MET A 279 7.04 -31.92 -23.36
CA MET A 279 6.18 -31.99 -24.54
C MET A 279 6.96 -31.87 -25.85
N ALA A 280 8.00 -31.04 -25.89
CA ALA A 280 8.84 -30.83 -27.08
C ALA A 280 9.50 -32.14 -27.55
N ASP A 281 9.88 -33.00 -26.61
CA ASP A 281 10.49 -34.31 -26.89
C ASP A 281 9.47 -35.36 -27.38
N CYS A 282 8.18 -35.03 -27.42
CA CYS A 282 7.11 -35.93 -27.84
C CYS A 282 6.63 -35.65 -29.27
N ASN A 283 6.48 -36.71 -30.09
CA ASN A 283 5.95 -36.58 -31.45
C ASN A 283 4.41 -36.46 -31.49
N ARG A 284 3.84 -35.54 -30.71
CA ARG A 284 2.39 -35.25 -30.63
C ARG A 284 2.15 -33.78 -30.25
N PRO A 285 0.97 -33.22 -30.53
CA PRO A 285 0.62 -31.87 -30.09
C PRO A 285 0.72 -31.73 -28.57
N GLY A 286 1.49 -30.75 -28.11
CA GLY A 286 1.61 -30.46 -26.68
C GLY A 286 0.29 -29.92 -26.13
N ARG A 287 -0.13 -30.42 -24.97
CA ARG A 287 -1.28 -29.94 -24.21
C ARG A 287 -0.86 -29.71 -22.77
N LEU A 288 -1.12 -28.51 -22.28
CA LEU A 288 -0.92 -28.14 -20.88
C LEU A 288 -2.27 -27.74 -20.29
N SER A 289 -2.67 -28.42 -19.22
CA SER A 289 -3.90 -28.15 -18.48
C SER A 289 -3.56 -27.55 -17.13
N ILE A 290 -4.16 -26.42 -16.81
CA ILE A 290 -3.97 -25.71 -15.53
C ILE A 290 -5.33 -25.55 -14.88
N SER A 291 -5.51 -26.10 -13.68
CA SER A 291 -6.78 -25.97 -12.96
C SER A 291 -6.62 -25.56 -11.51
N ILE A 292 -7.46 -24.62 -11.06
CA ILE A 292 -7.59 -24.26 -9.64
C ILE A 292 -8.94 -24.78 -9.13
N LYS A 293 -8.90 -25.58 -8.07
CA LYS A 293 -10.07 -26.18 -7.44
C LYS A 293 -10.12 -25.87 -5.95
N ASP A 294 -11.33 -25.81 -5.41
CA ASP A 294 -11.52 -25.81 -3.97
C ASP A 294 -11.11 -27.20 -3.42
N GLY A 295 -10.19 -27.23 -2.45
CA GLY A 295 -9.77 -28.46 -1.77
C GLY A 295 -10.60 -28.75 -0.51
N ASP A 296 -10.07 -29.59 0.39
CA ASP A 296 -10.66 -29.80 1.73
C ASP A 296 -10.82 -28.48 2.50
N GLU A 297 -11.61 -28.47 3.60
CA GLU A 297 -11.86 -27.28 4.41
C GLU A 297 -10.57 -26.48 4.69
N GLY A 298 -10.53 -25.24 4.20
CA GLY A 298 -9.38 -24.35 4.38
C GLY A 298 -8.25 -24.49 3.37
N PHE A 299 -8.42 -25.24 2.28
CA PHE A 299 -7.39 -25.42 1.24
C PHE A 299 -7.88 -25.08 -0.18
N VAL A 300 -6.92 -24.75 -1.04
CA VAL A 300 -7.06 -24.57 -2.50
C VAL A 300 -6.03 -25.48 -3.16
N THR A 301 -6.41 -26.19 -4.21
CA THR A 301 -5.48 -27.03 -4.98
C THR A 301 -5.26 -26.46 -6.38
N LEU A 302 -4.00 -26.47 -6.82
CA LEU A 302 -3.58 -26.13 -8.16
C LEU A 302 -3.05 -27.38 -8.85
N HIS A 303 -3.61 -27.73 -10.00
CA HIS A 303 -3.18 -28.82 -10.84
C HIS A 303 -2.51 -28.26 -12.09
N ILE A 304 -1.33 -28.78 -12.43
CA ILE A 304 -0.62 -28.51 -13.69
C ILE A 304 -0.32 -29.85 -14.33
N GLU A 305 -1.00 -30.15 -15.43
CA GLU A 305 -0.94 -31.44 -16.13
C GLU A 305 -0.44 -31.24 -17.57
N ASP A 306 0.65 -31.90 -17.92
CA ASP A 306 1.18 -31.97 -19.28
C ASP A 306 0.91 -33.34 -19.93
N ASN A 307 0.94 -33.39 -21.26
CA ASN A 307 0.90 -34.64 -22.03
C ASN A 307 2.28 -35.04 -22.59
N GLY A 308 3.36 -34.66 -21.91
CA GLY A 308 4.75 -34.88 -22.31
C GLY A 308 5.23 -36.32 -22.13
N ALA A 309 6.55 -36.49 -22.04
CA ALA A 309 7.19 -37.82 -22.02
C ALA A 309 6.88 -38.64 -20.77
N GLY A 310 6.50 -37.98 -19.66
CA GLY A 310 6.29 -38.61 -18.36
C GLY A 310 7.61 -39.03 -17.68
N ILE A 311 7.52 -39.38 -16.40
CA ILE A 311 8.64 -39.72 -15.53
C ILE A 311 8.63 -41.24 -15.25
N PRO A 312 9.77 -41.94 -15.44
CA PRO A 312 9.92 -43.35 -15.06
C PRO A 312 9.61 -43.62 -13.57
N PRO A 313 8.95 -44.73 -13.22
CA PRO A 313 8.60 -45.07 -11.84
C PRO A 313 9.80 -45.11 -10.88
N GLU A 314 10.94 -45.58 -11.36
CA GLU A 314 12.21 -45.63 -10.62
C GLU A 314 12.72 -44.24 -10.21
N LEU A 315 12.38 -43.20 -10.95
CA LEU A 315 12.70 -41.82 -10.62
C LEU A 315 11.67 -41.17 -9.68
N LEU A 316 10.46 -41.73 -9.59
CA LEU A 316 9.41 -41.31 -8.68
C LEU A 316 9.59 -41.91 -7.27
N GLU A 317 10.48 -42.90 -7.11
CA GLU A 317 10.80 -43.48 -5.80
C GLU A 317 11.30 -42.39 -4.85
N GLN A 318 10.69 -42.35 -3.67
CA GLN A 318 10.96 -41.35 -2.63
C GLN A 318 12.07 -41.83 -1.69
N ASP A 319 12.94 -40.90 -1.30
CA ASP A 319 13.91 -41.11 -0.23
C ASP A 319 13.26 -41.10 1.17
N SER A 320 14.08 -41.21 2.21
CA SER A 320 13.63 -41.20 3.62
C SER A 320 12.93 -39.90 4.06
N GLU A 321 13.08 -38.83 3.29
CA GLU A 321 12.47 -37.52 3.54
C GLU A 321 11.22 -37.29 2.67
N GLY A 322 10.83 -38.28 1.85
CA GLY A 322 9.67 -38.21 0.96
C GLY A 322 9.96 -37.52 -0.38
N LYS A 323 11.24 -37.28 -0.72
CA LYS A 323 11.66 -36.59 -1.95
C LYS A 323 11.91 -37.56 -3.10
N PRO A 324 11.25 -37.40 -4.27
CA PRO A 324 11.52 -38.21 -5.45
C PRO A 324 12.95 -38.06 -5.99
N ALA A 325 13.53 -39.13 -6.53
CA ALA A 325 14.91 -39.16 -7.01
C ALA A 325 15.23 -38.17 -8.15
N PHE A 326 14.25 -37.79 -8.98
CA PHE A 326 14.46 -36.80 -10.05
C PHE A 326 14.56 -35.34 -9.57
N ILE A 327 14.20 -35.04 -8.31
CA ILE A 327 14.22 -33.67 -7.80
C ILE A 327 15.67 -33.21 -7.57
N GLY A 328 16.09 -32.17 -8.30
CA GLY A 328 17.47 -31.68 -8.26
C GLY A 328 18.42 -32.39 -9.23
N GLN A 329 17.89 -33.22 -10.14
CA GLN A 329 18.68 -33.89 -11.18
C GLN A 329 18.17 -33.50 -12.58
N SER A 330 19.08 -33.45 -13.56
CA SER A 330 18.71 -33.31 -14.96
C SER A 330 18.23 -34.65 -15.51
N THR A 331 17.04 -34.67 -16.10
CA THR A 331 16.57 -35.82 -16.88
C THR A 331 16.74 -35.62 -18.40
N LYS A 332 17.35 -34.51 -18.83
CA LYS A 332 17.56 -34.17 -20.25
C LYS A 332 18.78 -34.90 -20.82
N ALA A 333 18.65 -35.42 -22.04
CA ALA A 333 19.71 -36.16 -22.73
C ALA A 333 20.96 -35.31 -23.08
N ASP A 334 20.84 -33.98 -23.09
CA ASP A 334 21.91 -33.04 -23.42
C ASP A 334 22.66 -32.48 -22.20
N GLY A 335 22.24 -32.81 -20.98
CA GLY A 335 22.88 -32.39 -19.72
C GLY A 335 22.79 -30.89 -19.41
N LYS A 336 22.04 -30.09 -20.17
CA LYS A 336 22.05 -28.61 -20.08
C LYS A 336 21.13 -28.02 -19.01
N GLY A 337 20.38 -28.82 -18.25
CA GLY A 337 19.56 -28.33 -17.15
C GLY A 337 20.07 -28.85 -15.81
N GLU A 338 20.60 -28.02 -14.93
CA GLU A 338 21.26 -28.44 -13.67
C GLU A 338 20.30 -29.00 -12.58
N GLY A 339 19.05 -29.36 -12.92
CA GLY A 339 18.06 -29.86 -11.94
C GLY A 339 17.52 -28.78 -10.97
N PHE A 340 18.03 -27.55 -11.04
CA PHE A 340 17.62 -26.44 -10.18
C PHE A 340 16.13 -26.14 -10.21
N GLY A 341 15.47 -26.30 -11.37
CA GLY A 341 14.04 -26.04 -11.51
C GLY A 341 13.16 -26.89 -10.59
N THR A 342 13.39 -28.20 -10.55
CA THR A 342 12.62 -29.12 -9.69
C THR A 342 13.01 -28.99 -8.22
N ALA A 343 14.29 -28.71 -7.93
CA ALA A 343 14.74 -28.43 -6.57
C ALA A 343 14.10 -27.15 -5.99
N GLN A 344 13.95 -26.10 -6.80
CA GLN A 344 13.30 -24.85 -6.40
C GLN A 344 11.79 -25.01 -6.16
N VAL A 345 11.11 -25.85 -6.96
CA VAL A 345 9.70 -26.20 -6.71
C VAL A 345 9.58 -26.92 -5.38
N TRP A 346 10.47 -27.87 -5.13
CA TRP A 346 10.49 -28.65 -3.89
C TRP A 346 10.74 -27.79 -2.64
N SER A 347 11.72 -26.88 -2.70
CA SER A 347 12.03 -25.96 -1.59
C SER A 347 10.89 -24.99 -1.29
N THR A 348 10.10 -24.63 -2.30
CA THR A 348 8.99 -23.66 -2.16
C THR A 348 7.78 -24.25 -1.44
N PHE A 349 7.38 -25.48 -1.78
CA PHE A 349 6.14 -26.06 -1.27
C PHE A 349 6.36 -27.12 -0.17
N GLY A 350 7.49 -27.82 -0.21
CA GLY A 350 7.81 -28.92 0.69
C GLY A 350 7.03 -30.21 0.40
N THR A 351 7.32 -31.24 1.20
CA THR A 351 6.82 -32.62 1.03
C THR A 351 5.31 -32.77 1.20
N ASN A 352 4.70 -32.04 2.14
CA ASN A 352 3.29 -32.24 2.50
C ASN A 352 2.28 -31.49 1.61
N ARG A 353 2.77 -30.72 0.63
CA ARG A 353 1.95 -29.86 -0.24
C ARG A 353 2.08 -30.18 -1.72
N LEU A 354 2.88 -31.19 -2.06
CA LEU A 354 3.13 -31.62 -3.43
C LEU A 354 2.76 -33.08 -3.60
N GLU A 355 1.92 -33.35 -4.59
CA GLU A 355 1.67 -34.69 -5.10
C GLU A 355 2.01 -34.70 -6.60
N ILE A 356 2.65 -35.78 -7.04
CA ILE A 356 3.13 -35.91 -8.43
C ILE A 356 2.62 -37.22 -8.97
N HIS A 357 1.85 -37.15 -10.06
CA HIS A 357 1.38 -38.32 -10.79
C HIS A 357 1.99 -38.28 -12.18
N SER A 358 2.74 -39.32 -12.54
CA SER A 358 3.37 -39.37 -13.86
C SER A 358 3.39 -40.79 -14.38
N LYS A 359 3.25 -40.92 -15.70
CA LYS A 359 3.38 -42.21 -16.40
C LYS A 359 4.09 -41.98 -17.72
N VAL A 360 5.13 -42.78 -17.95
CA VAL A 360 5.91 -42.76 -19.19
C VAL A 360 4.97 -42.87 -20.42
N GLY A 361 5.13 -41.94 -21.35
CA GLY A 361 4.33 -41.81 -22.56
C GLY A 361 2.95 -41.19 -22.37
N HIS A 362 2.55 -40.81 -21.16
CA HIS A 362 1.23 -40.21 -20.87
C HIS A 362 1.30 -38.80 -20.29
N GLY A 363 2.46 -38.35 -19.79
CA GLY A 363 2.67 -37.02 -19.23
C GLY A 363 2.80 -37.00 -17.72
N THR A 364 2.80 -35.80 -17.15
CA THR A 364 2.97 -35.54 -15.71
C THR A 364 1.94 -34.56 -15.18
N GLU A 365 1.36 -34.86 -14.03
CA GLU A 365 0.50 -33.97 -13.25
C GLU A 365 1.19 -33.61 -11.93
N TRP A 366 1.30 -32.31 -11.68
CA TRP A 366 1.69 -31.74 -10.39
C TRP A 366 0.46 -31.19 -9.69
N ILE A 367 0.21 -31.66 -8.47
CA ILE A 367 -0.87 -31.18 -7.61
C ILE A 367 -0.25 -30.45 -6.43
N ILE A 368 -0.57 -29.17 -6.30
CA ILE A 368 -0.02 -28.28 -5.28
C ILE A 368 -1.15 -27.86 -4.35
N ARG A 369 -1.00 -28.17 -3.06
CA ARG A 369 -1.96 -27.84 -2.02
C ARG A 369 -1.55 -26.57 -1.27
N PHE A 370 -2.42 -25.59 -1.26
CA PHE A 370 -2.23 -24.32 -0.57
C PHE A 370 -3.21 -24.16 0.58
N GLU A 371 -2.72 -23.65 1.71
CA GLU A 371 -3.61 -23.12 2.75
C GLU A 371 -4.38 -21.93 2.16
N ARG A 372 -5.70 -22.06 2.15
CA ARG A 372 -6.58 -20.98 1.74
C ARG A 372 -6.36 -19.85 2.72
N SER A 373 -6.13 -18.68 2.16
CA SER A 373 -6.13 -17.46 2.91
C SER A 373 -7.50 -17.29 3.59
N ALA A 374 -7.53 -17.38 4.92
CA ALA A 374 -8.68 -17.04 5.74
C ALA A 374 -9.08 -15.55 5.62
N ILE A 375 -8.34 -14.77 4.82
CA ILE A 375 -8.52 -13.35 4.54
C ILE A 375 -9.69 -13.18 3.53
N GLY A 376 -10.78 -13.92 3.75
CA GLY A 376 -12.14 -13.37 3.64
C GLY A 376 -12.40 -12.29 4.68
N LEU A 377 -11.58 -12.24 5.73
CA LEU A 377 -11.56 -11.19 6.74
C LEU A 377 -10.74 -9.98 6.28
N THR A 378 -11.26 -9.29 5.25
CA THR A 378 -11.00 -7.92 4.71
C THR A 378 -9.62 -7.24 4.87
N LYS A 379 -9.17 -6.53 3.81
CA LYS A 379 -8.10 -5.49 3.80
C LYS A 379 -8.11 -4.58 5.06
N ALA A 380 -9.30 -4.33 5.61
CA ALA A 380 -9.51 -3.62 6.86
C ALA A 380 -8.82 -4.29 8.07
N PHE A 381 -8.90 -5.61 8.25
CA PHE A 381 -8.29 -6.31 9.37
C PHE A 381 -6.76 -6.26 9.34
N THR A 382 -6.13 -6.48 8.17
CA THR A 382 -4.67 -6.38 8.04
C THR A 382 -4.17 -4.95 8.27
N SER A 383 -4.92 -3.95 7.82
CA SER A 383 -4.65 -2.54 8.13
C SER A 383 -4.71 -2.30 9.64
N LEU A 384 -5.75 -2.80 10.31
CA LEU A 384 -5.93 -2.69 11.75
C LEU A 384 -4.84 -3.43 12.53
N GLN A 385 -4.43 -4.62 12.08
CA GLN A 385 -3.35 -5.40 12.69
C GLN A 385 -2.02 -4.64 12.62
N ARG A 386 -1.68 -4.09 11.46
CA ARG A 386 -0.48 -3.27 11.30
C ARG A 386 -0.51 -2.06 12.22
N ARG A 387 -1.65 -1.34 12.26
CA ARG A 387 -1.84 -0.19 13.14
C ARG A 387 -1.75 -0.58 14.61
N PHE A 388 -2.28 -1.73 15.00
CA PHE A 388 -2.15 -2.24 16.36
C PHE A 388 -0.68 -2.42 16.72
N TYR A 389 0.11 -3.13 15.90
CA TYR A 389 1.53 -3.32 16.17
C TYR A 389 2.34 -2.02 16.12
N GLU A 390 2.01 -1.08 15.23
CA GLU A 390 2.61 0.26 15.23
C GLU A 390 2.34 0.99 16.56
N LEU A 391 1.10 0.93 17.06
CA LEU A 391 0.71 1.55 18.32
C LEU A 391 1.32 0.88 19.56
N GLN A 392 1.65 -0.41 19.48
CA GLN A 392 2.39 -1.14 20.52
C GLN A 392 3.91 -0.91 20.43
N GLY A 393 4.45 -0.82 19.20
CA GLY A 393 5.88 -0.69 18.88
C GLY A 393 6.46 0.70 19.08
N LEU A 394 5.62 1.73 19.34
CA LEU A 394 6.05 3.04 19.84
C LEU A 394 6.58 2.94 21.29
N GLN A 395 7.59 2.09 21.50
CA GLN A 395 8.14 1.64 22.78
C GLN A 395 9.01 2.66 23.53
N GLU A 396 9.20 3.87 23.01
CA GLU A 396 9.71 4.96 23.85
C GLU A 396 8.58 5.42 24.78
N GLU A 397 8.46 4.78 25.96
CA GLU A 397 7.73 5.33 27.10
C GLU A 397 8.40 6.67 27.46
N ILE A 398 7.91 7.78 26.89
CA ILE A 398 8.26 9.11 27.38
C ILE A 398 7.77 9.16 28.83
N GLU A 399 8.70 9.15 29.78
CA GLU A 399 8.37 9.33 31.19
C GLU A 399 7.96 10.79 31.41
N ILE A 400 6.64 11.01 31.47
CA ILE A 400 6.10 12.33 31.78
C ILE A 400 6.32 12.60 33.26
N THR A 401 7.16 13.60 33.54
CA THR A 401 7.38 14.19 34.85
C THR A 401 6.85 15.63 34.86
N ARG A 402 6.98 16.33 35.99
CA ARG A 402 6.60 17.76 36.08
C ARG A 402 7.53 18.68 35.28
N GLU A 403 8.70 18.18 34.87
CA GLU A 403 9.73 18.94 34.16
C GLU A 403 9.73 18.64 32.65
N THR A 404 8.88 17.74 32.18
CA THR A 404 8.77 17.38 30.77
C THR A 404 8.38 18.59 29.92
N GLU A 405 9.12 18.79 28.82
CA GLU A 405 8.89 19.88 27.88
C GLU A 405 7.47 19.86 27.30
N ARG A 406 6.89 21.05 27.08
CA ARG A 406 5.50 21.20 26.60
C ARG A 406 5.25 20.43 25.31
N THR A 407 6.23 20.41 24.40
CA THR A 407 6.16 19.69 23.13
C THR A 407 6.06 18.18 23.33
N GLU A 408 6.80 17.61 24.28
CA GLU A 408 6.76 16.17 24.59
C GLU A 408 5.44 15.77 25.25
N VAL A 409 4.90 16.61 26.13
CA VAL A 409 3.56 16.43 26.70
C VAL A 409 2.50 16.41 25.59
N ILE A 410 2.59 17.34 24.62
CA ILE A 410 1.70 17.36 23.46
C ILE A 410 1.85 16.09 22.62
N THR A 411 3.07 15.61 22.37
CA THR A 411 3.31 14.34 21.66
C THR A 411 2.68 13.17 22.41
N ALA A 412 2.75 13.13 23.73
CA ALA A 412 2.10 12.10 24.54
C ALA A 412 0.57 12.16 24.43
N ILE A 413 -0.03 13.36 24.46
CA ILE A 413 -1.47 13.57 24.24
C ILE A 413 -1.87 13.04 22.85
N TRP A 414 -1.08 13.34 21.82
CA TRP A 414 -1.32 12.86 20.46
C TRP A 414 -1.28 11.34 20.37
N ARG A 415 -0.30 10.69 21.00
CA ARG A 415 -0.18 9.22 21.06
C ARG A 415 -1.38 8.58 21.77
N ILE A 416 -1.84 9.16 22.89
CA ILE A 416 -3.06 8.71 23.59
C ILE A 416 -4.25 8.79 22.63
N ARG A 417 -4.39 9.91 21.91
CA ARG A 417 -5.53 10.12 21.02
C ARG A 417 -5.55 9.15 19.83
N LYS A 418 -4.38 8.86 19.24
CA LYS A 418 -4.26 7.87 18.16
C LYS A 418 -4.74 6.48 18.60
N LYS A 419 -4.46 6.11 19.86
CA LYS A 419 -4.96 4.86 20.46
C LYS A 419 -6.47 4.89 20.70
N GLU A 420 -7.04 6.01 21.16
CA GLU A 420 -8.50 6.12 21.33
C GLU A 420 -9.26 6.04 20.01
N ILE A 421 -8.77 6.70 18.95
CA ILE A 421 -9.35 6.60 17.60
C ILE A 421 -9.30 5.15 17.12
N PHE A 422 -8.20 4.43 17.38
CA PHE A 422 -8.10 3.00 17.06
C PHE A 422 -9.11 2.16 17.86
N VAL A 423 -9.34 2.46 19.14
CA VAL A 423 -10.40 1.82 19.93
C VAL A 423 -11.78 2.04 19.30
N PHE A 424 -12.07 3.24 18.78
CA PHE A 424 -13.35 3.51 18.09
C PHE A 424 -13.54 2.62 16.86
N GLU A 425 -12.48 2.42 16.08
CA GLU A 425 -12.50 1.50 14.92
C GLU A 425 -12.71 0.04 15.34
N LEU A 426 -12.10 -0.40 16.44
CA LEU A 426 -12.32 -1.75 16.96
C LEU A 426 -13.78 -1.95 17.40
N LEU A 427 -14.39 -0.94 18.04
CA LEU A 427 -15.78 -1.02 18.49
C LEU A 427 -16.77 -1.11 17.32
N GLU A 428 -16.46 -0.47 16.19
CA GLU A 428 -17.24 -0.61 14.95
C GLU A 428 -17.20 -2.03 14.39
N LEU A 429 -16.12 -2.79 14.61
CA LEU A 429 -16.11 -4.21 14.23
C LEU A 429 -16.98 -5.07 15.14
N PHE A 430 -16.97 -4.81 16.45
CA PHE A 430 -17.81 -5.52 17.40
C PHE A 430 -19.31 -5.16 17.23
N SER A 431 -19.65 -3.96 16.75
CA SER A 431 -21.05 -3.54 16.57
C SER A 431 -21.81 -4.36 15.52
N ARG A 432 -21.12 -5.15 14.69
CA ARG A 432 -21.74 -6.12 13.77
C ARG A 432 -22.53 -7.21 14.51
N GLN A 433 -22.12 -7.55 15.73
CA GLN A 433 -22.68 -8.65 16.51
C GLN A 433 -23.23 -8.21 17.87
N HIS A 434 -22.99 -6.96 18.28
CA HIS A 434 -23.38 -6.41 19.57
C HIS A 434 -23.98 -5.03 19.43
N ASN A 435 -24.75 -4.62 20.43
CA ASN A 435 -25.26 -3.26 20.48
C ASN A 435 -24.12 -2.27 20.75
N ILE A 436 -23.88 -1.39 19.78
CA ILE A 436 -22.80 -0.39 19.82
C ILE A 436 -22.87 0.54 21.04
N ARG A 437 -24.08 0.85 21.54
CA ARG A 437 -24.28 1.65 22.76
C ARG A 437 -23.67 0.97 23.97
N ASP A 438 -23.92 -0.32 24.13
CA ASP A 438 -23.47 -1.09 25.28
C ASP A 438 -21.96 -1.28 25.24
N LEU A 439 -21.41 -1.63 24.07
CA LEU A 439 -19.98 -1.72 23.84
C LEU A 439 -19.25 -0.43 24.25
N TYR A 440 -19.76 0.71 23.77
CA TYR A 440 -19.14 2.00 24.04
C TYR A 440 -19.30 2.42 25.50
N ARG A 441 -20.46 2.13 26.14
CA ARG A 441 -20.67 2.40 27.57
C ARG A 441 -19.67 1.66 28.45
N VAL A 442 -19.33 0.42 28.12
CA VAL A 442 -18.31 -0.37 28.84
C VAL A 442 -16.94 0.28 28.70
N VAL A 443 -16.50 0.58 27.48
CA VAL A 443 -15.20 1.24 27.23
C VAL A 443 -15.13 2.61 27.88
N LEU A 444 -16.18 3.42 27.79
CA LEU A 444 -16.20 4.75 28.40
C LEU A 444 -16.20 4.66 29.93
N SER A 445 -16.95 3.71 30.52
CA SER A 445 -16.93 3.52 31.98
C SER A 445 -15.53 3.17 32.47
N TYR A 446 -14.80 2.32 31.72
CA TYR A 446 -13.40 2.04 31.98
C TYR A 446 -12.53 3.29 31.82
N PHE A 447 -12.68 4.07 30.73
CA PHE A 447 -11.93 5.31 30.50
C PHE A 447 -12.20 6.43 31.52
N GLN A 448 -13.36 6.44 32.16
CA GLN A 448 -13.72 7.40 33.21
C GLN A 448 -13.39 6.89 34.61
N GLY A 449 -12.75 5.71 34.75
CA GLY A 449 -12.38 5.13 36.04
C GLY A 449 -13.56 4.63 36.88
N ARG A 450 -14.74 4.43 36.27
CA ARG A 450 -15.94 3.87 36.93
C ARG A 450 -15.96 2.33 36.91
N MET A 451 -15.03 1.71 36.19
CA MET A 451 -14.86 0.26 36.02
C MET A 451 -13.37 -0.08 36.12
N ASP A 452 -13.02 -1.17 36.79
CA ASP A 452 -11.63 -1.60 36.94
C ASP A 452 -11.14 -2.47 35.76
N GLU A 453 -9.82 -2.74 35.71
CA GLU A 453 -9.21 -3.49 34.61
C GLU A 453 -9.67 -4.96 34.55
N VAL A 454 -9.94 -5.58 35.70
CA VAL A 454 -10.32 -6.99 35.79
C VAL A 454 -11.74 -7.17 35.26
N GLU A 455 -12.66 -6.31 35.71
CA GLU A 455 -14.04 -6.25 35.24
C GLU A 455 -14.09 -5.94 33.74
N PHE A 456 -13.34 -4.92 33.28
CA PHE A 456 -13.30 -4.56 31.87
C PHE A 456 -12.82 -5.71 30.98
N LYS A 457 -11.70 -6.36 31.35
CA LYS A 457 -11.16 -7.50 30.60
C LYS A 457 -12.13 -8.67 30.56
N SER A 458 -12.81 -8.94 31.68
CA SER A 458 -13.84 -9.98 31.76
C SER A 458 -15.01 -9.70 30.81
N GLN A 459 -15.53 -8.47 30.78
CA GLN A 459 -16.63 -8.14 29.86
C GLN A 459 -16.18 -8.25 28.39
N VAL A 460 -15.02 -7.69 28.05
CA VAL A 460 -14.49 -7.72 26.68
C VAL A 460 -14.20 -9.14 26.23
N SER A 461 -13.75 -10.07 27.09
CA SER A 461 -13.47 -11.45 26.68
C SER A 461 -14.71 -12.24 26.23
N HIS A 462 -15.90 -11.82 26.63
CA HIS A 462 -17.17 -12.46 26.22
C HIS A 462 -17.74 -11.88 24.92
N TRP A 463 -17.16 -10.80 24.38
CA TRP A 463 -17.63 -10.21 23.13
C TRP A 463 -17.27 -11.09 21.95
N LYS A 464 -18.29 -11.52 21.20
CA LYS A 464 -18.11 -12.16 19.89
C LYS A 464 -17.61 -11.13 18.87
N GLY A 465 -16.58 -11.47 18.12
CA GLY A 465 -16.06 -10.65 17.03
C GLY A 465 -15.63 -11.52 15.88
N ASP A 466 -15.40 -10.91 14.72
CA ASP A 466 -15.01 -11.60 13.49
C ASP A 466 -13.65 -12.30 13.59
N HIS A 467 -12.82 -11.94 14.59
CA HIS A 467 -11.56 -12.61 14.89
C HIS A 467 -11.22 -12.55 16.39
N GLN A 468 -10.68 -13.64 16.94
CA GLN A 468 -10.26 -13.76 18.34
C GLN A 468 -9.23 -12.71 18.81
N ALA A 469 -8.46 -12.11 17.90
CA ALA A 469 -7.42 -11.15 18.25
C ALA A 469 -7.99 -9.78 18.65
N LEU A 470 -9.20 -9.44 18.20
CA LEU A 470 -9.83 -8.14 18.43
C LEU A 470 -10.01 -7.84 19.93
N ASN A 471 -10.43 -8.83 20.72
CA ASN A 471 -10.64 -8.70 22.16
C ASN A 471 -9.32 -8.39 22.88
N ALA A 472 -8.24 -9.06 22.45
CA ALA A 472 -6.90 -8.84 22.99
C ALA A 472 -6.36 -7.45 22.61
N TRP A 473 -6.56 -7.02 21.36
CA TRP A 473 -6.14 -5.69 20.88
C TRP A 473 -6.88 -4.57 21.60
N LEU A 474 -8.20 -4.68 21.75
CA LEU A 474 -9.02 -3.72 22.47
C LEU A 474 -8.58 -3.62 23.93
N SER A 475 -8.42 -4.76 24.61
CA SER A 475 -8.00 -4.81 26.01
C SER A 475 -6.62 -4.20 26.23
N ALA A 476 -5.63 -4.59 25.41
CA ALA A 476 -4.27 -4.07 25.51
C ALA A 476 -4.22 -2.56 25.22
N THR A 477 -4.93 -2.10 24.20
CA THR A 477 -4.96 -0.68 23.82
C THR A 477 -5.65 0.17 24.89
N ALA A 478 -6.82 -0.27 25.39
CA ALA A 478 -7.55 0.43 26.43
C ALA A 478 -6.75 0.55 27.72
N ARG A 479 -6.09 -0.52 28.16
CA ARG A 479 -5.18 -0.52 29.31
C ARG A 479 -4.02 0.46 29.11
N SER A 480 -3.43 0.47 27.91
CA SER A 480 -2.37 1.41 27.56
C SER A 480 -2.85 2.85 27.69
N ILE A 481 -4.03 3.18 27.15
CA ILE A 481 -4.64 4.52 27.26
C ILE A 481 -4.80 4.93 28.73
N GLN A 482 -5.39 4.06 29.55
CA GLN A 482 -5.62 4.35 30.97
C GLN A 482 -4.32 4.61 31.73
N ARG A 483 -3.31 3.77 31.53
CA ARG A 483 -1.99 3.93 32.17
C ARG A 483 -1.36 5.29 31.83
N HIS A 484 -1.41 5.68 30.56
CA HIS A 484 -0.84 6.95 30.10
C HIS A 484 -1.66 8.17 30.54
N LYS A 485 -2.99 8.09 30.51
CA LYS A 485 -3.87 9.16 31.03
C LYS A 485 -3.62 9.41 32.51
N LYS A 486 -3.52 8.34 33.32
CA LYS A 486 -3.20 8.45 34.75
C LYS A 486 -1.85 9.12 34.97
N LYS A 487 -0.79 8.65 34.29
CA LYS A 487 0.56 9.27 34.34
C LYS A 487 0.48 10.76 33.99
N LEU A 488 -0.20 11.12 32.91
CA LEU A 488 -0.35 12.52 32.47
C LEU A 488 -1.08 13.37 33.52
N SER A 489 -2.24 12.93 34.01
CA SER A 489 -3.03 13.69 35.01
C SER A 489 -2.35 13.83 36.37
N THR A 490 -1.38 12.96 36.69
CA THR A 490 -0.63 13.03 37.95
C THR A 490 0.50 14.07 37.90
N HIS A 491 1.06 14.33 36.71
CA HIS A 491 2.26 15.15 36.55
C HIS A 491 2.01 16.48 35.84
N VAL A 492 0.88 16.63 35.14
CA VAL A 492 0.57 17.80 34.32
C VAL A 492 -0.83 18.31 34.64
N ASP A 493 -1.00 19.64 34.71
CA ASP A 493 -2.34 20.25 34.77
C ASP A 493 -3.03 20.11 33.40
N VAL A 494 -4.06 19.28 33.36
CA VAL A 494 -4.86 19.00 32.15
C VAL A 494 -5.49 20.28 31.58
N ASN A 495 -5.76 21.30 32.39
CA ASN A 495 -6.39 22.53 31.94
C ASN A 495 -5.50 23.34 31.00
N GLU A 496 -4.17 23.35 31.22
CA GLU A 496 -3.21 24.06 30.36
C GLU A 496 -3.10 23.45 28.95
N TYR A 497 -3.53 22.19 28.81
CA TYR A 497 -3.41 21.40 27.58
C TYR A 497 -4.75 21.10 26.93
N GLN A 498 -5.86 21.72 27.37
CA GLN A 498 -7.19 21.52 26.78
C GLN A 498 -7.17 21.73 25.25
N GLY A 499 -6.42 22.72 24.78
CA GLY A 499 -6.20 22.94 23.34
C GLY A 499 -5.50 21.79 22.64
N ALA A 500 -4.45 21.23 23.22
CA ALA A 500 -3.77 20.06 22.64
C ALA A 500 -4.71 18.84 22.61
N PHE A 501 -5.50 18.63 23.67
CA PHE A 501 -6.50 17.55 23.71
C PHE A 501 -7.59 17.71 22.66
N PHE A 502 -8.09 18.94 22.44
CA PHE A 502 -9.12 19.21 21.45
C PHE A 502 -8.58 19.04 20.03
N LYS A 503 -7.46 19.69 19.72
CA LYS A 503 -6.80 19.63 18.40
C LYS A 503 -6.35 18.22 18.02
N SER A 504 -5.95 17.39 18.99
CA SER A 504 -5.46 16.03 18.73
C SER A 504 -6.49 15.12 18.02
N TYR A 505 -7.78 15.42 18.10
CA TYR A 505 -8.82 14.68 17.37
C TYR A 505 -8.78 14.94 15.85
N GLY A 506 -8.18 16.05 15.40
CA GLY A 506 -7.97 16.34 13.98
C GLY A 506 -6.99 15.39 13.27
N GLN A 507 -6.35 14.47 14.00
CA GLN A 507 -5.55 13.37 13.43
C GLN A 507 -6.38 12.43 12.55
N SER A 508 -7.71 12.39 12.74
CA SER A 508 -8.60 11.53 11.96
C SER A 508 -9.24 12.31 10.82
N VAL A 509 -8.50 12.50 9.72
CA VAL A 509 -8.93 13.36 8.60
C VAL A 509 -10.26 12.93 7.99
N ASP A 510 -10.54 11.62 7.98
CA ASP A 510 -11.70 11.04 7.31
C ASP A 510 -12.93 10.85 8.23
N LYS A 511 -12.84 11.21 9.52
CA LYS A 511 -13.92 10.98 10.50
C LYS A 511 -14.54 12.29 10.95
N VAL A 512 -15.87 12.27 11.09
CA VAL A 512 -16.61 13.34 11.77
C VAL A 512 -16.52 13.12 13.27
N ILE A 513 -15.92 14.07 13.97
CA ILE A 513 -15.80 14.04 15.43
C ILE A 513 -16.94 14.85 16.02
N ILE A 514 -17.77 14.18 16.82
CA ILE A 514 -18.82 14.81 17.62
C ILE A 514 -18.29 15.02 19.03
N PHE A 515 -18.51 16.20 19.59
CA PHE A 515 -18.17 16.51 20.96
C PHE A 515 -19.35 17.11 21.73
N THR A 516 -19.33 16.92 23.04
CA THR A 516 -20.15 17.68 23.98
C THR A 516 -19.22 18.41 24.92
N MET A 517 -19.48 19.69 25.16
CA MET A 517 -18.66 20.51 26.05
C MET A 517 -19.51 21.28 27.05
N ASN A 518 -18.92 21.52 28.22
CA ASN A 518 -19.43 22.46 29.21
C ASN A 518 -18.66 23.78 29.04
N PRO A 519 -19.28 24.84 28.49
CA PRO A 519 -18.61 26.12 28.21
C PRO A 519 -17.98 26.76 29.44
N ALA A 520 -18.62 26.65 30.61
CA ALA A 520 -18.15 27.26 31.85
C ALA A 520 -16.84 26.65 32.36
N THR A 521 -16.63 25.34 32.14
CA THR A 521 -15.44 24.62 32.62
C THR A 521 -14.40 24.35 31.54
N GLY A 522 -14.77 24.48 30.26
CA GLY A 522 -13.95 24.03 29.13
C GLY A 522 -13.81 22.50 29.02
N ARG A 523 -14.42 21.73 29.92
CA ARG A 523 -14.38 20.26 29.85
C ARG A 523 -15.25 19.78 28.69
N PHE A 524 -14.71 18.83 27.93
CA PHE A 524 -15.43 18.22 26.81
C PHE A 524 -15.13 16.72 26.71
N LEU A 525 -16.04 16.01 26.07
CA LEU A 525 -15.86 14.63 25.61
C LEU A 525 -16.17 14.58 24.12
N ALA A 526 -15.40 13.79 23.38
CA ALA A 526 -15.57 13.67 21.94
C ALA A 526 -15.34 12.25 21.45
N THR A 527 -16.02 11.87 20.38
CA THR A 527 -15.91 10.57 19.71
C THR A 527 -16.33 10.67 18.25
N ASP A 528 -16.19 9.57 17.52
CA ASP A 528 -16.70 9.45 16.15
C ASP A 528 -18.23 9.58 16.09
N ARG A 529 -18.77 10.20 15.04
CA ARG A 529 -20.21 10.44 14.86
C ARG A 529 -21.07 9.19 15.04
N LYS A 530 -20.67 8.04 14.48
CA LYS A 530 -21.43 6.80 14.60
C LYS A 530 -21.56 6.36 16.05
N LEU A 531 -20.56 6.64 16.89
CA LEU A 531 -20.58 6.30 18.30
C LEU A 531 -21.36 7.32 19.13
N ALA A 532 -21.24 8.61 18.78
CA ALA A 532 -21.92 9.69 19.46
C ALA A 532 -23.44 9.65 19.32
N GLU A 533 -23.98 9.16 18.20
CA GLU A 533 -25.42 8.98 18.00
C GLU A 533 -26.06 8.03 19.02
N HIS A 534 -25.27 7.13 19.59
CA HIS A 534 -25.76 6.12 20.52
C HIS A 534 -25.47 6.45 21.99
N LEU A 535 -24.88 7.61 22.29
CA LEU A 535 -24.37 7.94 23.62
C LEU A 535 -24.64 9.39 24.04
N ASP A 536 -25.11 9.56 25.28
CA ASP A 536 -25.19 10.87 25.93
C ASP A 536 -23.94 11.14 26.79
N PHE A 537 -23.20 12.20 26.49
CA PHE A 537 -22.05 12.65 27.27
C PHE A 537 -22.42 13.48 28.50
N ALA A 538 -23.65 13.99 28.60
CA ALA A 538 -24.07 14.86 29.69
C ALA A 538 -23.82 14.27 31.10
N PRO A 539 -24.10 12.98 31.38
CA PRO A 539 -23.86 12.37 32.70
C PRO A 539 -22.39 12.30 33.12
N TYR A 540 -21.45 12.57 32.23
CA TYR A 540 -20.01 12.51 32.48
C TYR A 540 -19.35 13.89 32.60
N LEU A 541 -19.98 14.91 32.04
CA LEU A 541 -19.49 16.29 32.07
C LEU A 541 -19.98 17.08 33.28
N GLY A 542 -20.99 16.56 33.99
CA GLY A 542 -21.55 17.18 35.18
C GLY A 542 -22.39 18.41 34.82
N GLY A 543 -23.69 18.35 35.10
CA GLY A 543 -24.62 19.45 34.85
C GLY A 543 -25.90 19.02 34.14
N ASP A 544 -26.79 19.98 33.98
CA ASP A 544 -28.00 19.85 33.17
C ASP A 544 -27.63 19.88 31.68
N ARG A 545 -28.20 18.98 30.89
CA ARG A 545 -27.99 18.87 29.44
C ARG A 545 -28.32 20.18 28.72
N THR A 546 -29.25 20.97 29.26
CA THR A 546 -29.64 22.30 28.74
C THR A 546 -28.51 23.34 28.78
N LYS A 547 -27.46 23.10 29.58
CA LYS A 547 -26.29 23.97 29.75
C LYS A 547 -25.04 23.46 29.04
N LEU A 548 -25.18 22.41 28.23
CA LEU A 548 -24.09 21.82 27.47
C LEU A 548 -24.26 22.14 26.00
N LEU A 549 -23.13 22.33 25.33
CA LEU A 549 -23.08 22.46 23.88
C LEU A 549 -22.73 21.14 23.24
N ARG A 550 -23.30 20.91 22.06
CA ARG A 550 -22.88 19.88 21.12
C ARG A 550 -22.08 20.56 20.00
N GLY A 551 -21.09 19.87 19.46
CA GLY A 551 -20.42 20.34 18.26
C GLY A 551 -19.88 19.21 17.40
N GLU A 552 -19.50 19.56 16.17
CA GLU A 552 -18.79 18.66 15.27
C GLU A 552 -17.69 19.35 14.47
N PHE A 553 -16.70 18.57 14.05
CA PHE A 553 -15.73 18.99 13.05
C PHE A 553 -15.16 17.78 12.30
N VAL A 554 -14.51 18.06 11.17
CA VAL A 554 -13.82 17.07 10.33
C VAL A 554 -12.42 17.59 10.01
N GLY A 555 -11.43 16.69 10.03
CA GLY A 555 -10.06 17.04 9.66
C GLY A 555 -9.32 17.89 10.68
N ASP A 556 -8.21 18.47 10.23
CA ASP A 556 -7.35 19.29 11.08
C ASP A 556 -8.05 20.61 11.44
N VAL A 557 -8.32 20.80 12.73
CA VAL A 557 -8.98 21.99 13.26
C VAL A 557 -8.15 23.26 13.10
N ASN A 558 -6.86 23.17 12.75
CA ASN A 558 -6.04 24.34 12.46
C ASN A 558 -6.23 24.89 11.02
N ILE A 559 -6.99 24.20 10.16
CA ILE A 559 -7.33 24.70 8.82
C ILE A 559 -8.50 25.69 8.95
N ASP A 560 -8.23 26.99 8.88
CA ASP A 560 -9.23 28.04 9.18
C ASP A 560 -10.49 27.99 8.31
N SER A 561 -10.37 27.52 7.06
CA SER A 561 -11.50 27.37 6.14
C SER A 561 -12.47 26.26 6.52
N ASN A 562 -12.03 25.25 7.26
CA ASN A 562 -12.88 24.14 7.68
C ASN A 562 -13.70 24.57 8.90
N PRO A 563 -15.04 24.54 8.87
CA PRO A 563 -15.84 24.98 10.00
C PRO A 563 -15.78 24.00 11.18
N ILE A 564 -15.89 24.55 12.39
CA ILE A 564 -16.36 23.80 13.56
C ILE A 564 -17.83 24.18 13.75
N TYR A 565 -18.68 23.20 13.94
CA TYR A 565 -20.11 23.41 14.17
C TYR A 565 -20.41 23.41 15.66
N LEU A 566 -21.28 24.31 16.10
CA LEU A 566 -21.81 24.35 17.47
C LEU A 566 -23.33 24.31 17.46
N GLY A 567 -23.92 23.71 18.48
CA GLY A 567 -25.36 23.58 18.59
C GLY A 567 -25.83 23.30 20.01
N VAL A 568 -27.13 23.45 20.19
CA VAL A 568 -27.87 23.20 21.42
C VAL A 568 -28.90 22.09 21.20
N TRP A 569 -29.38 21.50 22.29
CA TRP A 569 -30.26 20.34 22.22
C TRP A 569 -31.71 20.67 21.87
N SER A 570 -32.23 21.76 22.43
CA SER A 570 -33.58 22.26 22.18
C SER A 570 -33.60 23.77 22.36
N VAL A 571 -34.58 24.39 21.72
CA VAL A 571 -35.04 25.74 22.01
C VAL A 571 -36.52 25.60 22.35
N ASP A 572 -36.89 25.88 23.60
CA ASP A 572 -38.25 25.63 24.10
C ASP A 572 -39.10 26.91 24.20
N SER A 573 -38.50 28.11 24.16
CA SER A 573 -39.18 29.40 24.19
C SER A 573 -38.29 30.54 23.69
N GLU A 574 -38.85 31.74 23.53
CA GLU A 574 -38.07 32.95 23.19
C GLU A 574 -37.02 33.29 24.24
N GLU A 575 -37.37 33.20 25.53
CA GLU A 575 -36.44 33.44 26.63
C GLU A 575 -35.32 32.38 26.63
N ASP A 576 -35.64 31.12 26.31
CA ASP A 576 -34.65 30.05 26.19
C ASP A 576 -33.74 30.25 24.98
N LEU A 577 -34.25 30.76 23.85
CA LEU A 577 -33.45 31.07 22.66
C LEU A 577 -32.33 32.06 22.97
N ALA A 578 -32.65 33.15 23.67
CA ALA A 578 -31.65 34.13 24.12
C ALA A 578 -30.57 33.47 25.01
N VAL A 579 -30.99 32.58 25.94
CA VAL A 579 -30.07 31.81 26.79
C VAL A 579 -29.20 30.87 25.96
N LYS A 580 -29.76 30.22 24.92
CA LYS A 580 -29.01 29.32 24.03
C LYS A 580 -27.99 30.07 23.17
N LEU A 581 -28.33 31.25 22.65
CA LEU A 581 -27.40 32.09 21.90
C LEU A 581 -26.23 32.54 22.78
N GLU A 582 -26.49 32.92 24.04
CA GLU A 582 -25.44 33.24 24.99
C GLU A 582 -24.56 32.01 25.28
N LEU A 583 -25.18 30.85 25.47
CA LEU A 583 -24.45 29.60 25.70
C LEU A 583 -23.51 29.27 24.52
N LEU A 584 -23.97 29.43 23.28
CA LEU A 584 -23.14 29.27 22.08
C LEU A 584 -21.98 30.26 22.07
N ARG A 585 -22.22 31.53 22.44
CA ARG A 585 -21.19 32.57 22.51
C ARG A 585 -20.14 32.25 23.57
N GLU A 586 -20.54 31.78 24.75
CA GLU A 586 -19.63 31.29 25.78
C GLU A 586 -18.81 30.10 25.29
N GLY A 587 -19.43 29.18 24.54
CA GLY A 587 -18.75 28.07 23.88
C GLY A 587 -17.67 28.53 22.91
N ALA A 588 -17.99 29.49 22.05
CA ALA A 588 -17.03 30.08 21.11
C ALA A 588 -15.84 30.70 21.85
N ARG A 589 -16.08 31.44 22.95
CA ARG A 589 -15.02 32.00 23.81
C ARG A 589 -14.17 30.91 24.46
N ALA A 590 -14.78 29.82 24.91
CA ALA A 590 -14.05 28.70 25.49
C ALA A 590 -13.14 28.00 24.45
N ILE A 591 -13.64 27.81 23.22
CA ILE A 591 -12.85 27.23 22.12
C ILE A 591 -11.71 28.16 21.68
N LEU A 592 -11.89 29.48 21.69
CA LEU A 592 -10.80 30.43 21.45
C LEU A 592 -9.67 30.28 22.49
N LYS A 593 -10.01 30.03 23.77
CA LYS A 593 -9.02 29.75 24.84
C LYS A 593 -8.26 28.45 24.61
N PHE A 594 -8.77 27.53 23.80
CA PHE A 594 -8.04 26.34 23.35
C PHE A 594 -6.94 26.64 22.33
N GLY A 595 -6.79 27.91 21.93
CA GLY A 595 -5.83 28.35 20.93
C GLY A 595 -6.28 28.06 19.49
N ILE A 596 -7.59 28.00 19.26
CA ILE A 596 -8.16 28.04 17.91
C ILE A 596 -8.07 29.48 17.38
N HIS A 597 -7.68 29.65 16.11
CA HIS A 597 -7.48 30.97 15.52
C HIS A 597 -8.82 31.74 15.46
N PRO A 598 -8.84 33.07 15.70
CA PRO A 598 -10.06 33.87 15.60
C PRO A 598 -10.76 33.78 14.25
N ASP A 599 -9.99 33.66 13.15
CA ASP A 599 -10.52 33.58 11.79
C ASP A 599 -11.07 32.21 11.40
N LYS A 600 -10.95 31.21 12.29
CA LYS A 600 -11.52 29.88 12.09
C LYS A 600 -13.02 30.00 11.85
N ARG A 601 -13.52 29.31 10.82
CA ARG A 601 -14.94 29.27 10.50
C ARG A 601 -15.75 28.60 11.61
N LEU A 602 -16.84 29.25 12.00
CA LEU A 602 -17.89 28.75 12.90
C LEU A 602 -19.19 28.63 12.09
N ALA A 603 -19.83 27.47 12.20
CA ALA A 603 -21.18 27.21 11.70
C ALA A 603 -22.07 26.71 12.84
N LEU A 604 -23.39 26.78 12.67
CA LEU A 604 -24.34 26.37 13.70
C LEU A 604 -25.19 25.20 13.24
N TYR A 605 -25.66 24.39 14.20
CA TYR A 605 -26.70 23.41 13.96
C TYR A 605 -28.08 24.02 14.17
N GLN A 606 -29.05 23.49 13.43
CA GLN A 606 -30.44 23.53 13.85
C GLN A 606 -30.60 22.77 15.18
N SER A 607 -31.51 23.21 16.06
CA SER A 607 -31.69 22.52 17.34
C SER A 607 -32.07 21.05 17.12
N THR A 608 -31.61 20.16 18.01
CA THR A 608 -31.88 18.71 17.85
C THR A 608 -33.37 18.38 17.98
N HIS A 609 -34.12 19.22 18.68
CA HIS A 609 -35.57 19.15 18.80
C HIS A 609 -36.18 20.54 18.61
N ILE A 610 -36.78 20.77 17.45
CA ILE A 610 -37.57 21.95 17.16
C ILE A 610 -38.86 21.86 17.98
N ARG A 611 -39.01 22.78 18.95
CA ARG A 611 -40.18 22.82 19.85
C ARG A 611 -40.82 24.21 19.92
N PHE A 612 -40.29 25.14 19.12
CA PHE A 612 -40.67 26.54 19.10
C PHE A 612 -40.65 27.08 17.67
N GLU A 613 -41.40 28.15 17.40
CA GLU A 613 -41.62 28.73 16.08
C GLU A 613 -40.36 29.38 15.49
N ARG A 614 -39.37 29.74 16.32
CA ARG A 614 -38.07 30.26 15.90
C ARG A 614 -36.94 29.39 16.42
N ASP A 615 -35.90 29.21 15.60
CA ASP A 615 -34.74 28.38 15.93
C ASP A 615 -33.44 29.00 15.39
N ILE A 616 -32.32 28.42 15.80
CA ILE A 616 -30.98 28.78 15.33
C ILE A 616 -30.89 28.54 13.81
N ASP A 617 -30.40 29.55 13.10
CA ASP A 617 -30.16 29.48 11.67
C ASP A 617 -28.90 28.65 11.38
N SER A 618 -29.11 27.45 10.84
CA SER A 618 -28.03 26.54 10.46
C SER A 618 -27.27 26.98 9.19
N ASP A 619 -27.86 27.87 8.39
CA ASP A 619 -27.24 28.38 7.16
C ASP A 619 -26.32 29.58 7.44
N ALA A 620 -26.47 30.18 8.63
CA ALA A 620 -25.61 31.25 9.08
C ALA A 620 -24.22 30.73 9.49
N SER A 621 -23.18 31.39 8.96
CA SER A 621 -21.79 31.10 9.33
C SER A 621 -21.00 32.39 9.51
N CYS A 622 -19.97 32.33 10.36
CA CYS A 622 -19.08 33.45 10.64
C CYS A 622 -17.70 32.93 11.10
N THR A 623 -16.91 33.78 11.73
CA THR A 623 -15.66 33.37 12.40
C THR A 623 -15.86 33.28 13.91
N PHE A 624 -15.06 32.45 14.59
CA PHE A 624 -15.10 32.37 16.06
C PHE A 624 -14.82 33.73 16.73
N GLY A 625 -13.87 34.48 16.18
CA GLY A 625 -13.52 35.82 16.65
C GLY A 625 -14.72 36.75 16.61
N GLU A 626 -15.38 36.85 15.44
CA GLU A 626 -16.58 37.65 15.24
C GLU A 626 -17.70 37.23 16.20
N PHE A 627 -18.10 35.96 16.17
CA PHE A 627 -19.21 35.44 16.99
C PHE A 627 -19.03 35.69 18.49
N SER A 628 -17.79 35.57 18.99
CA SER A 628 -17.48 35.76 20.41
C SER A 628 -17.67 37.19 20.91
N THR A 629 -17.73 38.16 19.99
CA THR A 629 -17.82 39.60 20.27
C THR A 629 -19.18 40.22 20.00
N LEU A 630 -20.04 39.56 19.21
CA LEU A 630 -21.38 40.06 18.89
C LEU A 630 -22.25 40.23 20.14
N THR A 631 -23.08 41.28 20.13
CA THR A 631 -24.14 41.50 21.13
C THR A 631 -25.30 40.52 20.94
N LEU A 632 -26.15 40.37 21.97
CA LEU A 632 -27.29 39.46 21.88
C LEU A 632 -28.26 39.87 20.75
N GLU A 633 -28.53 41.17 20.60
CA GLU A 633 -29.39 41.69 19.51
C GLU A 633 -28.83 41.37 18.12
N GLU A 634 -27.51 41.45 17.93
CA GLU A 634 -26.86 41.08 16.67
C GLU A 634 -26.89 39.58 16.42
N LEU A 635 -26.77 38.77 17.48
CA LEU A 635 -26.89 37.31 17.39
C LEU A 635 -28.30 36.90 16.98
N GLU A 636 -29.33 37.45 17.63
CA GLU A 636 -30.73 37.21 17.29
C GLU A 636 -31.04 37.61 15.85
N LYS A 637 -30.53 38.76 15.39
CA LYS A 637 -30.79 39.22 14.02
C LYS A 637 -30.11 38.37 12.94
N ARG A 638 -28.94 37.79 13.24
CA ARG A 638 -28.08 37.14 12.23
C ARG A 638 -28.10 35.62 12.24
N PHE A 639 -28.47 35.00 13.37
CA PHE A 639 -28.35 33.57 13.60
C PHE A 639 -29.65 32.93 14.08
N VAL A 640 -30.79 33.59 13.90
CA VAL A 640 -32.13 33.06 14.19
C VAL A 640 -32.99 33.14 12.93
N ARG A 641 -33.77 32.08 12.68
CA ARG A 641 -34.76 32.01 11.61
C ARG A 641 -36.09 31.45 12.14
N GLU A 642 -37.15 31.64 11.38
CA GLU A 642 -38.40 30.90 11.59
C GLU A 642 -38.14 29.40 11.36
N ALA A 643 -38.63 28.55 12.25
CA ALA A 643 -38.49 27.12 12.13
C ALA A 643 -39.39 26.61 11.00
N GLU A 644 -38.80 26.01 9.96
CA GLU A 644 -39.56 25.31 8.93
C GLU A 644 -40.22 24.08 9.54
N ASP A 645 -41.52 24.17 9.81
CA ASP A 645 -42.32 23.06 10.24
C ASP A 645 -42.65 22.17 9.03
N GLU A 646 -41.82 21.15 8.78
CA GLU A 646 -42.11 20.10 7.77
C GLU A 646 -43.48 19.46 8.01
N MET A 647 -44.07 19.57 9.22
CA MET A 647 -45.40 19.05 9.54
C MET A 647 -46.56 20.01 9.19
N GLN A 648 -46.35 21.33 9.20
CA GLN A 648 -47.39 22.27 8.76
C GLN A 648 -47.63 22.25 7.26
N GLY A 649 -46.58 22.01 6.45
CA GLY A 649 -46.73 21.87 5.00
C GLY A 649 -47.58 20.65 4.60
N PHE A 650 -47.53 19.57 5.39
CA PHE A 650 -48.32 18.35 5.12
C PHE A 650 -49.78 18.49 5.57
N LEU A 651 -50.04 19.22 6.66
CA LEU A 651 -51.40 19.49 7.14
C LEU A 651 -52.11 20.59 6.34
N ALA A 652 -51.40 21.61 5.87
CA ALA A 652 -51.95 22.65 4.99
C ALA A 652 -52.22 22.17 3.56
N ALA A 653 -51.71 21.00 3.16
CA ALA A 653 -52.05 20.33 1.90
C ALA A 653 -53.23 19.36 2.04
N LEU A 654 -53.77 19.18 3.26
CA LEU A 654 -54.90 18.31 3.58
C LEU A 654 -56.18 19.08 3.98
N ASP A 655 -56.11 20.41 4.09
CA ASP A 655 -57.26 21.34 4.11
C ASP A 655 -57.38 22.05 2.76
#